data_AF-A0A285CRR3-F1
#
_entry.id   AF-A0A285CRR3-F1
#
_cell.length_a   1.000
_cell.length_b   1.000
_cell.length_c   1.000
_cell.angle_alpha   90.00
_cell.angle_beta   90.00
_cell.angle_gamma   90.00
#
_symmetry.space_group_name_H-M   'P 1'
#
loop_
_entity.id
_entity.type
_entity.pdbx_description
1 polymer ?
#
loop_
_entity_poly.entity_id
_entity_poly.type
_entity_poly.pdbx_seq_one_letter_code
_entity_poly.pdbx_strand_id
1 'polypeptide(L)'
;MSWPYDPDHLTRTRDLLYAHVPEFYKHRDRAAEAADPPETAELLAVIEALAAPLAAVRQSIEELYADLFVESAGAGMLGRIAASLAVDPVFSDPEALRRDLASAMRWRRRKGTPAMLEEMARALSDRQVALREGWQAVMLTQDLDLLRPGRALPDLRAPSVAERAAGPLATLARLADPRPIAEAAGHVHPRHLVHWAFPTRLHPLRRAACHELPPGAGDRRFAFDAAGDWRALRVRATGIDDRPGTDRVPDGLFAESPGDWFGREGRFTVRLTGVPAAAARDPAATRAAATVPADITLGRRPAHLHPVRIAVADCSGNVGIELISAPLTGLLPDLALAEMRGAVTVGPAGLVAQALGAGTTAADHVLLLRLRPEAPAASRMLGETVLEIEGTSPAAPRAPQPEEAALAQSGYRRGALFVRIPALQVDGERLFWLGADGALHAAQAEGGLRPLELAASGRLALPGRAVASAPVGPVWPEAAETAERAPFAPALAAPGAAPAVLHGGMVLRANSAGVVGAGVQSALVFALASFAGERRFDPMLRLVWAGGDPRDAEWSALDAGALPLAAADLAARFAVLGAILTEGRSDLALAVRFECSATDSIFTPAEVAFTGFDGQAVLIHLPELLADLTEEAAPDGTARWPRGPAPLAHHSAAVQVGADGSTWAVGTTALRRKSLGPAAPLPGPVAMRRREAGWRRLCPWQNETAVAVLGPTRPGRLDVDPAFGLFALNTGDGIVPHPPAADIPAPPAVTVDLEAGATMELGALPVDHRRFLNRLPPPATRLVSVSGHLGRDATPAMLALPRHRSVAAALAAAAGSGARHEVIEIVDSGFYAAEALVWPVGPSQLAIRAAAFERPVIEVASSVPGLAAYESLDLAGVALVAVAPLDLPPAQQVTLAFVSMLRATAPLCLALHEATGVERVTILRSALGPLHLAEAGEILVSDSLIDAGSDDALAVSAPLARLTADRVTIAGRIETGEMDLSDTIVTGRATARERFRGCLRFCLVGPGSETPRRHRVLESEEGPGGQPIRAPFLSRDRMDPAWLRLDPAGDARILAGASDGGEMGAFNAARLGELMAGLAQRLAEHTPAGLRTGIVVRL
;
A
#
# COMPACT_ATOMS: atom_id res chain seq x y z
N MET A 1 45.38 -23.61 -15.58
CA MET A 1 44.72 -24.04 -14.32
C MET A 1 43.39 -23.31 -14.27
N SER A 2 42.25 -24.00 -14.32
CA SER A 2 40.95 -23.35 -14.09
C SER A 2 40.70 -23.31 -12.59
N TRP A 3 40.83 -22.14 -11.99
CA TRP A 3 40.43 -21.94 -10.62
C TRP A 3 38.89 -21.81 -10.58
N PRO A 4 38.19 -22.54 -9.70
CA PRO A 4 36.76 -22.34 -9.53
C PRO A 4 36.58 -21.09 -8.65
N TYR A 5 36.41 -19.93 -9.28
CA TYR A 5 36.00 -18.70 -8.60
C TYR A 5 34.86 -18.02 -9.34
N ASP A 6 34.06 -17.24 -8.60
CA ASP A 6 33.08 -16.32 -9.16
C ASP A 6 33.81 -15.16 -9.88
N PRO A 7 33.45 -14.83 -11.13
CA PRO A 7 33.99 -13.66 -11.83
C PRO A 7 33.89 -12.34 -11.06
N ASP A 8 32.89 -12.19 -10.18
CA ASP A 8 32.73 -10.99 -9.36
C ASP A 8 33.82 -10.89 -8.28
N HIS A 9 34.16 -12.01 -7.64
CA HIS A 9 35.28 -12.08 -6.70
C HIS A 9 36.60 -11.78 -7.40
N LEU A 10 36.77 -12.26 -8.63
CA LEU A 10 37.94 -11.92 -9.45
C LEU A 10 37.99 -10.42 -9.73
N THR A 11 36.92 -9.85 -10.26
CA THR A 11 36.81 -8.43 -10.64
C THR A 11 37.08 -7.52 -9.45
N ARG A 12 36.40 -7.79 -8.31
CA ARG A 12 36.60 -7.02 -7.07
C ARG A 12 38.03 -7.12 -6.56
N THR A 13 38.62 -8.30 -6.58
CA THR A 13 40.00 -8.52 -6.11
C THR A 13 41.00 -7.83 -7.05
N ARG A 14 40.81 -7.93 -8.36
CA ARG A 14 41.59 -7.23 -9.38
C ARG A 14 41.54 -5.73 -9.16
N ASP A 15 40.35 -5.16 -9.00
CA ASP A 15 40.17 -3.71 -8.88
C ASP A 15 40.80 -3.17 -7.59
N LEU A 16 40.67 -3.91 -6.48
CA LEU A 16 41.37 -3.58 -5.23
C LEU A 16 42.89 -3.61 -5.41
N LEU A 17 43.43 -4.65 -6.04
CA LEU A 17 44.86 -4.75 -6.30
C LEU A 17 45.34 -3.63 -7.24
N TYR A 18 44.59 -3.35 -8.31
CA TYR A 18 44.88 -2.29 -9.26
C TYR A 18 44.80 -0.90 -8.61
N ALA A 19 43.86 -0.67 -7.70
CA ALA A 19 43.76 0.57 -6.93
C ALA A 19 45.03 0.84 -6.09
N HIS A 20 45.64 -0.21 -5.54
CA HIS A 20 46.90 -0.10 -4.78
C HIS A 20 48.14 0.11 -5.66
N VAL A 21 48.05 -0.07 -6.98
CA VAL A 21 49.15 0.26 -7.88
C VAL A 21 49.33 1.78 -7.94
N PRO A 22 50.56 2.32 -7.81
CA PRO A 22 50.80 3.76 -7.94
C PRO A 22 50.36 4.30 -9.31
N GLU A 23 49.78 5.50 -9.32
CA GLU A 23 49.25 6.13 -10.54
C GLU A 23 50.24 6.24 -11.70
N PHE A 24 51.53 6.40 -11.38
CA PHE A 24 52.61 6.44 -12.37
C PHE A 24 52.61 5.22 -13.31
N TYR A 25 52.30 4.02 -12.80
CA TYR A 25 52.30 2.78 -13.59
C TYR A 25 51.01 2.58 -14.42
N LYS A 26 49.92 3.25 -14.05
CA LYS A 26 48.62 3.16 -14.75
C LYS A 26 48.54 4.01 -16.01
N HIS A 27 49.50 4.90 -16.23
CA HIS A 27 49.50 5.84 -17.36
C HIS A 27 49.47 5.11 -18.72
N ARG A 28 50.14 3.95 -18.83
CA ARG A 28 50.14 3.15 -20.07
C ARG A 28 48.79 2.49 -20.33
N ASP A 29 48.18 1.90 -19.30
CA ASP A 29 46.86 1.29 -19.43
C ASP A 29 45.78 2.34 -19.78
N ARG A 30 45.83 3.54 -19.19
CA ARG A 30 44.92 4.64 -19.58
C ARG A 30 45.12 5.11 -21.02
N ALA A 31 46.37 5.12 -21.49
CA ALA A 31 46.68 5.47 -22.87
C ALA A 31 46.20 4.38 -23.85
N ALA A 32 46.30 3.10 -23.47
CA ALA A 32 45.78 1.97 -24.24
C ALA A 32 44.24 1.97 -24.31
N GLU A 33 43.57 2.29 -23.20
CA GLU A 33 42.10 2.42 -23.13
C GLU A 33 41.57 3.60 -23.97
N ALA A 34 42.37 4.67 -24.10
CA ALA A 34 42.03 5.85 -24.91
C ALA A 34 42.42 5.74 -26.39
N ALA A 35 43.06 4.65 -26.83
CA ALA A 35 43.41 4.40 -28.22
C ALA A 35 42.16 4.03 -29.05
N ASP A 36 42.18 4.29 -30.35
CA ASP A 36 41.12 3.88 -31.29
C ASP A 36 41.73 3.08 -32.45
N PRO A 37 41.52 1.75 -32.52
CA PRO A 37 40.77 0.93 -31.56
C PRO A 37 41.50 0.80 -30.21
N PRO A 38 40.77 0.52 -29.11
CA PRO A 38 41.38 0.36 -27.79
C PRO A 38 42.38 -0.79 -27.77
N GLU A 39 43.58 -0.50 -27.26
CA GLU A 39 44.65 -1.48 -27.10
C GLU A 39 44.49 -2.22 -25.76
N THR A 40 45.13 -3.38 -25.63
CA THR A 40 45.01 -4.19 -24.42
C THR A 40 45.76 -3.55 -23.24
N ALA A 41 45.07 -3.35 -22.11
CA ALA A 41 45.67 -2.90 -20.86
C ALA A 41 46.53 -4.01 -20.22
N GLU A 42 47.81 -4.08 -20.60
CA GLU A 42 48.73 -5.16 -20.20
C GLU A 42 48.92 -5.28 -18.68
N LEU A 43 49.02 -4.15 -17.97
CA LEU A 43 49.22 -4.16 -16.52
C LEU A 43 47.96 -4.66 -15.82
N LEU A 44 46.78 -4.18 -16.22
CA LEU A 44 45.50 -4.68 -15.72
C LEU A 44 45.34 -6.19 -15.96
N ALA A 45 45.73 -6.70 -17.14
CA ALA A 45 45.70 -8.12 -17.44
C ALA A 45 46.63 -8.95 -16.54
N VAL A 46 47.83 -8.45 -16.23
CA VAL A 46 48.75 -9.09 -15.27
C VAL A 46 48.17 -9.06 -13.85
N ILE A 47 47.59 -7.95 -13.42
CA ILE A 47 46.94 -7.84 -12.11
C ILE A 47 45.76 -8.80 -12.00
N GLU A 48 44.95 -8.95 -13.06
CA GLU A 48 43.86 -9.92 -13.11
C GLU A 48 44.36 -11.36 -12.97
N ALA A 49 45.45 -11.72 -13.65
CA ALA A 49 46.07 -13.04 -13.51
C ALA A 49 46.60 -13.31 -12.09
N LEU A 50 47.11 -12.28 -11.40
CA LEU A 50 47.53 -12.36 -10.00
C LEU A 50 46.34 -12.38 -9.02
N ALA A 51 45.23 -11.74 -9.37
CA ALA A 51 44.01 -11.70 -8.57
C ALA A 51 43.31 -13.06 -8.51
N ALA A 52 43.38 -13.85 -9.59
CA ALA A 52 42.74 -15.16 -9.71
C ALA A 52 42.90 -16.12 -8.51
N PRO A 53 44.13 -16.46 -8.05
CA PRO A 53 44.29 -17.34 -6.87
C PRO A 53 43.82 -16.68 -5.57
N LEU A 54 43.97 -15.36 -5.42
CA LEU A 54 43.51 -14.63 -4.24
C LEU A 54 41.99 -14.58 -4.18
N ALA A 55 41.32 -14.41 -5.32
CA ALA A 55 39.87 -14.44 -5.44
C ALA A 55 39.32 -15.82 -5.03
N ALA A 56 39.94 -16.92 -5.48
CA ALA A 56 39.54 -18.27 -5.08
C ALA A 56 39.68 -18.51 -3.57
N VAL A 57 40.81 -18.09 -2.96
CA VAL A 57 41.01 -18.22 -1.49
C VAL A 57 40.01 -17.36 -0.74
N ARG A 58 39.79 -16.11 -1.18
CA ARG A 58 38.85 -15.19 -0.55
C ARG A 58 37.42 -15.73 -0.61
N GLN A 59 36.98 -16.21 -1.77
CA GLN A 59 35.68 -16.85 -1.94
C GLN A 59 35.55 -18.06 -1.01
N SER A 60 36.55 -18.94 -0.95
CA SER A 60 36.52 -20.10 -0.07
C SER A 60 36.39 -19.71 1.42
N ILE A 61 37.06 -18.65 1.86
CA ILE A 61 36.93 -18.12 3.24
C ILE A 61 35.53 -17.56 3.48
N GLU A 62 35.00 -16.80 2.52
CA GLU A 62 33.65 -16.20 2.63
C GLU A 62 32.57 -17.30 2.63
N GLU A 63 32.70 -18.34 1.81
CA GLU A 63 31.82 -19.52 1.80
C GLU A 63 31.92 -20.31 3.12
N LEU A 64 33.14 -20.57 3.62
CA LEU A 64 33.34 -21.24 4.91
C LEU A 64 32.73 -20.45 6.07
N TYR A 65 32.83 -19.12 6.05
CA TYR A 65 32.19 -18.27 7.05
C TYR A 65 30.67 -18.29 6.90
N ALA A 66 30.16 -18.23 5.66
CA ALA A 66 28.73 -18.32 5.37
C ALA A 66 28.12 -19.65 5.85
N ASP A 67 28.86 -20.76 5.74
CA ASP A 67 28.47 -22.09 6.20
C ASP A 67 28.34 -22.23 7.73
N LEU A 68 28.81 -21.25 8.51
CA LEU A 68 28.62 -21.22 9.97
C LEU A 68 27.22 -20.75 10.39
N PHE A 69 26.50 -20.04 9.52
CA PHE A 69 25.20 -19.45 9.83
C PHE A 69 24.11 -20.09 8.99
N VAL A 70 22.99 -20.48 9.61
CA VAL A 70 21.90 -21.17 8.92
C VAL A 70 21.31 -20.35 7.77
N GLU A 71 21.31 -19.03 7.91
CA GLU A 71 20.77 -18.08 6.93
C GLU A 71 21.60 -18.02 5.65
N SER A 72 22.92 -18.19 5.76
CA SER A 72 23.86 -18.07 4.63
C SER A 72 24.48 -19.39 4.19
N ALA A 73 24.34 -20.44 4.98
CA ALA A 73 24.95 -21.73 4.69
C ALA A 73 24.42 -22.35 3.39
N GLY A 74 25.33 -23.00 2.66
CA GLY A 74 24.97 -23.79 1.48
C GLY A 74 24.00 -24.92 1.83
N ALA A 75 23.15 -25.31 0.89
CA ALA A 75 22.12 -26.34 1.11
C ALA A 75 22.70 -27.66 1.64
N GLY A 76 23.91 -28.04 1.19
CA GLY A 76 24.60 -29.25 1.67
C GLY A 76 25.09 -29.19 3.12
N MET A 77 25.28 -27.99 3.68
CA MET A 77 25.73 -27.79 5.06
C MET A 77 24.56 -27.85 6.07
N LEU A 78 23.33 -27.58 5.62
CA LEU A 78 22.14 -27.57 6.48
C LEU A 78 21.94 -28.87 7.25
N GLY A 79 22.20 -30.02 6.64
CA GLY A 79 22.13 -31.32 7.31
C GLY A 79 23.11 -31.48 8.48
N ARG A 80 24.32 -30.89 8.37
CA ARG A 80 25.31 -30.91 9.46
C ARG A 80 24.92 -29.95 10.60
N ILE A 81 24.35 -28.80 10.26
CA ILE A 81 23.79 -27.86 11.24
C ILE A 81 22.62 -28.54 11.98
N ALA A 82 21.74 -29.23 11.26
CA ALA A 82 20.63 -29.99 11.83
C ALA A 82 21.10 -31.05 12.83
N ALA A 83 22.10 -31.85 12.45
CA ALA A 83 22.72 -32.84 13.34
C ALA A 83 23.32 -32.21 14.60
N SER A 84 23.96 -31.05 14.47
CA SER A 84 24.56 -30.31 15.60
C SER A 84 23.50 -29.79 16.59
N LEU A 85 22.30 -29.46 16.10
CA LEU A 85 21.15 -29.05 16.92
C LEU A 85 20.29 -30.22 17.40
N ALA A 86 20.65 -31.46 16.99
CA ALA A 86 19.84 -32.66 17.17
C ALA A 86 18.40 -32.48 16.66
N VAL A 87 18.26 -31.97 15.42
CA VAL A 87 17.00 -31.78 14.71
C VAL A 87 16.98 -32.72 13.52
N ASP A 88 15.98 -33.61 13.46
CA ASP A 88 15.85 -34.59 12.36
C ASP A 88 15.32 -33.89 11.10
N PRO A 89 16.04 -33.79 9.98
CA PRO A 89 15.57 -33.03 8.82
C PRO A 89 14.30 -33.66 8.21
N VAL A 90 13.15 -33.01 8.41
CA VAL A 90 11.85 -33.45 7.84
C VAL A 90 11.52 -32.76 6.52
N PHE A 91 12.24 -31.69 6.19
CA PHE A 91 12.05 -30.92 4.96
C PHE A 91 13.16 -31.23 3.97
N SER A 92 12.78 -31.57 2.74
CA SER A 92 13.67 -31.72 1.60
C SER A 92 14.10 -30.35 1.03
N ASP A 93 13.20 -29.35 1.13
CA ASP A 93 13.40 -27.98 0.68
C ASP A 93 14.42 -27.28 1.58
N PRO A 94 15.56 -26.80 1.03
CA PRO A 94 16.57 -26.09 1.80
C PRO A 94 16.00 -24.86 2.54
N GLU A 95 15.08 -24.10 1.94
CA GLU A 95 14.53 -22.90 2.58
C GLU A 95 13.61 -23.22 3.75
N ALA A 96 12.75 -24.24 3.63
CA ALA A 96 11.96 -24.75 4.75
C ALA A 96 12.85 -25.31 5.87
N LEU A 97 13.91 -26.05 5.51
CA LEU A 97 14.86 -26.56 6.49
C LEU A 97 15.62 -25.42 7.19
N ARG A 98 16.02 -24.36 6.48
CA ARG A 98 16.61 -23.16 7.10
C ARG A 98 15.65 -22.53 8.11
N ARG A 99 14.37 -22.36 7.75
CA ARG A 99 13.35 -21.81 8.65
C ARG A 99 13.15 -22.67 9.90
N ASP A 100 13.17 -23.99 9.76
CA ASP A 100 13.11 -24.96 10.87
C ASP A 100 14.31 -24.81 11.82
N LEU A 101 15.52 -24.86 11.26
CA LEU A 101 16.77 -24.80 12.01
C LEU A 101 16.98 -23.45 12.72
N ALA A 102 16.69 -22.33 12.05
CA ALA A 102 16.85 -20.99 12.61
C ALA A 102 15.99 -20.76 13.86
N SER A 103 14.82 -21.40 13.93
CA SER A 103 13.86 -21.23 15.03
C SER A 103 13.81 -22.41 16.00
N ALA A 104 14.56 -23.49 15.75
CA ALA A 104 14.52 -24.73 16.52
C ALA A 104 14.67 -24.50 18.05
N MET A 105 15.68 -23.73 18.47
CA MET A 105 15.89 -23.41 19.88
C MET A 105 14.77 -22.55 20.47
N ARG A 106 14.22 -21.63 19.68
CA ARG A 106 13.12 -20.75 20.07
C ARG A 106 11.82 -21.53 20.30
N TRP A 107 11.57 -22.55 19.49
CA TRP A 107 10.40 -23.43 19.64
C TRP A 107 10.54 -24.41 20.79
N ARG A 108 11.72 -25.00 20.99
CA ARG A 108 12.00 -25.87 22.16
C ARG A 108 11.72 -25.19 23.49
N ARG A 109 12.09 -23.91 23.62
CA ARG A 109 11.85 -23.11 24.84
C ARG A 109 10.37 -22.79 25.10
N ARG A 110 9.53 -22.78 24.07
CA ARG A 110 8.10 -22.44 24.14
C ARG A 110 7.19 -23.63 23.80
N LYS A 111 7.75 -24.85 23.87
CA LYS A 111 7.12 -26.11 23.45
C LYS A 111 5.73 -26.26 24.09
N GLY A 112 4.75 -26.66 23.29
CA GLY A 112 3.38 -26.91 23.76
C GLY A 112 2.48 -25.67 23.92
N THR A 113 2.96 -24.45 23.67
CA THR A 113 2.11 -23.25 23.73
C THR A 113 1.36 -23.01 22.40
N PRO A 114 0.06 -22.63 22.42
CA PRO A 114 -0.70 -22.36 21.20
C PRO A 114 -0.05 -21.30 20.30
N ALA A 115 0.45 -20.22 20.89
CA ALA A 115 1.15 -19.16 20.17
C ALA A 115 2.36 -19.67 19.38
N MET A 116 3.17 -20.56 19.99
CA MET A 116 4.33 -21.14 19.33
C MET A 116 3.94 -22.12 18.23
N LEU A 117 2.91 -22.96 18.44
CA LEU A 117 2.45 -23.91 17.41
C LEU A 117 1.93 -23.17 16.17
N GLU A 118 1.18 -22.10 16.36
CA GLU A 118 0.70 -21.25 15.27
C GLU A 118 1.85 -20.50 14.57
N GLU A 119 2.80 -19.95 15.33
CA GLU A 119 4.01 -19.30 14.79
C GLU A 119 4.86 -20.28 13.98
N MET A 120 5.09 -21.48 14.51
CA MET A 120 5.80 -22.57 13.84
C MET A 120 5.10 -22.97 12.55
N ALA A 121 3.78 -23.12 12.58
CA ALA A 121 3.02 -23.49 11.40
C ALA A 121 3.09 -22.43 10.32
N ARG A 122 2.97 -21.14 10.68
CA ARG A 122 3.17 -20.02 9.76
C ARG A 122 4.59 -20.00 9.18
N ALA A 123 5.59 -20.12 10.04
CA ALA A 123 6.99 -20.05 9.67
C ALA A 123 7.43 -21.21 8.77
N LEU A 124 7.01 -22.45 9.04
CA LEU A 124 7.41 -23.64 8.27
C LEU A 124 6.63 -23.80 6.96
N SER A 125 5.34 -23.42 6.94
CA SER A 125 4.56 -23.46 5.69
C SER A 125 4.86 -22.27 4.77
N ASP A 126 5.38 -21.17 5.30
CA ASP A 126 5.41 -19.86 4.61
C ASP A 126 4.00 -19.48 4.09
N ARG A 127 3.01 -19.73 4.95
CA ARG A 127 1.60 -19.47 4.70
C ARG A 127 0.95 -18.92 5.94
N GLN A 128 -0.24 -18.38 5.76
CA GLN A 128 -1.08 -18.07 6.89
C GLN A 128 -1.63 -19.36 7.51
N VAL A 129 -1.52 -19.46 8.84
CA VAL A 129 -2.09 -20.55 9.63
C VAL A 129 -2.74 -19.95 10.86
N ALA A 130 -3.97 -20.39 11.15
CA ALA A 130 -4.70 -20.02 12.35
C ALA A 130 -4.94 -21.24 13.22
N LEU A 131 -4.47 -21.21 14.46
CA LEU A 131 -4.68 -22.28 15.43
C LEU A 131 -5.99 -22.10 16.17
N ARG A 132 -6.76 -23.18 16.30
CA ARG A 132 -7.93 -23.24 17.18
C ARG A 132 -7.87 -24.40 18.15
N GLU A 133 -8.06 -24.06 19.42
CA GLU A 133 -8.16 -25.03 20.51
C GLU A 133 -9.60 -25.51 20.63
N GLY A 134 -9.84 -26.80 20.40
CA GLY A 134 -11.20 -27.34 20.35
C GLY A 134 -11.98 -27.16 21.66
N TRP A 135 -11.31 -27.18 22.82
CA TRP A 135 -11.96 -26.99 24.13
C TRP A 135 -12.56 -25.58 24.34
N GLN A 136 -12.11 -24.57 23.58
CA GLN A 136 -12.68 -23.22 23.63
C GLN A 136 -14.03 -23.13 22.92
N ALA A 137 -14.25 -24.00 21.92
CA ALA A 137 -15.46 -24.04 21.12
C ALA A 137 -16.48 -25.10 21.58
N VAL A 138 -16.22 -25.84 22.66
CA VAL A 138 -17.17 -26.82 23.22
C VAL A 138 -18.18 -26.14 24.14
N MET A 139 -19.46 -26.41 23.90
CA MET A 139 -20.56 -26.01 24.78
C MET A 139 -20.47 -26.81 26.09
N LEU A 140 -20.45 -26.09 27.23
CA LEU A 140 -20.52 -26.66 28.57
C LEU A 140 -21.67 -26.01 29.34
N THR A 141 -22.29 -26.76 30.26
CA THR A 141 -23.21 -26.19 31.24
C THR A 141 -22.47 -25.18 32.12
N GLN A 142 -23.07 -24.00 32.34
CA GLN A 142 -22.49 -22.95 33.19
C GLN A 142 -22.54 -23.40 34.66
N ASP A 143 -21.41 -23.28 35.34
CA ASP A 143 -21.37 -23.33 36.79
C ASP A 143 -21.82 -21.96 37.32
N LEU A 144 -22.78 -21.95 38.26
CA LEU A 144 -23.28 -20.69 38.83
C LEU A 144 -22.25 -20.01 39.73
N ASP A 145 -21.27 -20.77 40.25
CA ASP A 145 -20.17 -20.23 41.05
C ASP A 145 -19.00 -19.74 40.19
N LEU A 146 -18.97 -20.08 38.88
CA LEU A 146 -17.94 -19.67 37.93
C LEU A 146 -18.56 -19.35 36.55
N LEU A 147 -19.27 -18.23 36.49
CA LEU A 147 -19.86 -17.73 35.25
C LEU A 147 -18.76 -17.42 34.22
N ARG A 148 -18.87 -18.04 33.05
CA ARG A 148 -17.98 -17.80 31.89
C ARG A 148 -18.75 -17.04 30.82
N PRO A 149 -18.68 -15.69 30.78
CA PRO A 149 -19.51 -14.87 29.89
C PRO A 149 -19.29 -15.16 28.40
N GLY A 150 -18.12 -15.66 28.00
CA GLY A 150 -17.84 -16.08 26.62
C GLY A 150 -18.46 -17.42 26.20
N ARG A 151 -19.21 -18.11 27.07
CA ARG A 151 -19.81 -19.43 26.82
C ARG A 151 -21.34 -19.40 26.96
N ALA A 152 -21.96 -18.41 26.33
CA ALA A 152 -23.40 -18.23 26.26
C ALA A 152 -23.96 -18.71 24.90
N LEU A 153 -25.29 -18.72 24.77
CA LEU A 153 -25.96 -18.88 23.47
C LEU A 153 -25.52 -17.76 22.51
N PRO A 154 -25.31 -18.06 21.22
CA PRO A 154 -24.83 -17.07 20.25
C PRO A 154 -25.88 -15.99 19.98
N ASP A 155 -25.47 -14.72 19.90
CA ASP A 155 -26.35 -13.64 19.43
C ASP A 155 -26.50 -13.73 17.91
N LEU A 156 -27.68 -14.15 17.45
CA LEU A 156 -27.99 -14.31 16.02
C LEU A 156 -28.25 -12.99 15.29
N ARG A 157 -28.27 -11.85 16.00
CA ARG A 157 -28.50 -10.53 15.39
C ARG A 157 -27.25 -9.97 14.71
N ALA A 158 -26.08 -10.44 15.11
CA ALA A 158 -24.82 -9.95 14.57
C ALA A 158 -24.60 -10.45 13.13
N PRO A 159 -24.17 -9.59 12.18
CA PRO A 159 -23.97 -9.98 10.79
C PRO A 159 -22.82 -10.99 10.62
N SER A 160 -21.85 -11.04 11.55
CA SER A 160 -20.72 -11.97 11.50
C SER A 160 -21.04 -13.40 11.95
N VAL A 161 -22.27 -13.70 12.40
CA VAL A 161 -22.61 -15.01 13.00
C VAL A 161 -22.32 -16.17 12.06
N ALA A 162 -22.60 -16.03 10.77
CA ALA A 162 -22.31 -17.07 9.77
C ALA A 162 -20.79 -17.33 9.65
N GLU A 163 -19.98 -16.29 9.68
CA GLU A 163 -18.52 -16.37 9.60
C GLU A 163 -17.90 -16.94 10.88
N ARG A 164 -18.50 -16.62 12.03
CA ARG A 164 -18.12 -17.15 13.36
C ARG A 164 -18.66 -18.55 13.61
N ALA A 165 -19.48 -19.10 12.71
CA ALA A 165 -20.06 -20.42 12.92
C ALA A 165 -18.97 -21.50 12.84
N ALA A 166 -18.18 -21.53 11.78
CA ALA A 166 -17.24 -22.61 11.47
C ALA A 166 -15.87 -22.09 10.99
N GLY A 167 -14.88 -22.98 10.98
CA GLY A 167 -13.55 -22.65 10.47
C GLY A 167 -12.63 -21.97 11.49
N PRO A 168 -11.58 -21.27 11.03
CA PRO A 168 -10.61 -20.60 11.88
C PRO A 168 -11.14 -19.34 12.57
N LEU A 169 -12.35 -18.87 12.24
CA LEU A 169 -13.00 -17.76 12.92
C LEU A 169 -14.11 -18.24 13.85
N ALA A 170 -14.23 -19.55 14.03
CA ALA A 170 -15.29 -20.13 14.82
C ALA A 170 -15.19 -19.69 16.29
N THR A 171 -16.19 -18.94 16.75
CA THR A 171 -16.34 -18.58 18.17
C THR A 171 -17.63 -19.13 18.78
N LEU A 172 -18.51 -19.73 17.96
CA LEU A 172 -19.75 -20.32 18.47
C LEU A 172 -19.48 -21.65 19.19
N ALA A 173 -20.08 -21.79 20.37
CA ALA A 173 -20.04 -23.03 21.13
C ALA A 173 -20.81 -24.16 20.41
N ARG A 174 -20.24 -25.37 20.38
CA ARG A 174 -20.74 -26.55 19.67
C ARG A 174 -20.73 -27.78 20.57
N LEU A 175 -21.54 -28.77 20.22
CA LEU A 175 -21.43 -30.10 20.84
C LEU A 175 -20.08 -30.73 20.48
N ALA A 176 -19.51 -31.47 21.42
CA ALA A 176 -18.26 -32.18 21.20
C ALA A 176 -18.44 -33.28 20.14
N ASP A 177 -17.55 -33.32 19.16
CA ASP A 177 -17.51 -34.30 18.08
C ASP A 177 -16.23 -35.15 18.24
N PRO A 178 -16.33 -36.43 18.63
CA PRO A 178 -15.18 -37.27 18.94
C PRO A 178 -14.44 -37.80 17.71
N ARG A 179 -14.92 -37.53 16.49
CA ARG A 179 -14.27 -37.95 15.24
C ARG A 179 -12.87 -37.34 15.11
N PRO A 180 -11.91 -38.04 14.48
CA PRO A 180 -10.58 -37.48 14.24
C PRO A 180 -10.66 -36.21 13.38
N ILE A 181 -9.64 -35.35 13.52
CA ILE A 181 -9.46 -34.18 12.65
C ILE A 181 -9.24 -34.69 11.22
N ALA A 182 -10.10 -34.26 10.29
CA ALA A 182 -10.01 -34.62 8.88
C ALA A 182 -9.45 -33.46 8.06
N GLU A 183 -8.92 -33.74 6.87
CA GLU A 183 -8.30 -32.72 5.99
C GLU A 183 -9.23 -31.56 5.63
N ALA A 184 -10.53 -31.83 5.52
CA ALA A 184 -11.57 -30.84 5.21
C ALA A 184 -12.37 -30.38 6.46
N ALA A 185 -12.19 -31.01 7.61
CA ALA A 185 -13.04 -30.77 8.78
C ALA A 185 -12.27 -30.86 10.11
N GLY A 186 -12.24 -29.72 10.82
CA GLY A 186 -11.53 -29.60 12.09
C GLY A 186 -12.11 -30.41 13.27
N HIS A 187 -13.40 -30.75 13.25
CA HIS A 187 -14.19 -31.38 14.33
C HIS A 187 -13.90 -30.88 15.77
N VAL A 188 -14.91 -30.30 16.43
CA VAL A 188 -14.69 -29.66 17.74
C VAL A 188 -14.61 -30.69 18.87
N HIS A 189 -13.43 -30.88 19.46
CA HIS A 189 -13.21 -31.78 20.61
C HIS A 189 -12.22 -31.17 21.60
N PRO A 190 -12.36 -31.40 22.93
CA PRO A 190 -11.46 -30.82 23.93
C PRO A 190 -9.97 -31.14 23.75
N ARG A 191 -9.66 -32.28 23.12
CA ARG A 191 -8.27 -32.71 22.84
C ARG A 191 -7.72 -32.20 21.51
N HIS A 192 -8.51 -31.52 20.68
CA HIS A 192 -8.07 -31.13 19.33
C HIS A 192 -7.40 -29.76 19.32
N LEU A 193 -6.28 -29.67 18.60
CA LEU A 193 -5.59 -28.45 18.20
C LEU A 193 -5.62 -28.37 16.67
N VAL A 194 -6.57 -27.62 16.12
CA VAL A 194 -6.79 -27.57 14.67
C VAL A 194 -6.01 -26.41 14.07
N HIS A 195 -5.13 -26.71 13.12
CA HIS A 195 -4.32 -25.74 12.40
C HIS A 195 -4.97 -25.49 11.05
N TRP A 196 -5.64 -24.36 10.89
CA TRP A 196 -6.27 -23.97 9.64
C TRP A 196 -5.21 -23.31 8.75
N ALA A 197 -4.71 -24.04 7.77
CA ALA A 197 -3.68 -23.59 6.85
C ALA A 197 -4.29 -23.07 5.56
N PHE A 198 -3.82 -21.91 5.11
CA PHE A 198 -4.26 -21.28 3.86
C PHE A 198 -3.14 -21.40 2.83
N PRO A 199 -3.26 -22.24 1.79
CA PRO A 199 -2.18 -22.45 0.82
C PRO A 199 -1.97 -21.27 -0.14
N THR A 200 -2.37 -20.06 0.21
CA THR A 200 -2.15 -18.84 -0.58
C THR A 200 -1.00 -18.06 0.04
N ARG A 201 0.02 -17.73 -0.75
CA ARG A 201 1.06 -16.76 -0.38
C ARG A 201 0.51 -15.38 -0.69
N LEU A 202 0.80 -14.43 0.19
CA LEU A 202 0.32 -13.06 0.07
C LEU A 202 1.52 -12.15 -0.20
N HIS A 203 1.43 -11.40 -1.30
CA HIS A 203 2.46 -10.47 -1.74
C HIS A 203 1.92 -9.04 -1.66
N PRO A 204 2.56 -8.14 -0.90
CA PRO A 204 2.05 -6.79 -0.72
C PRO A 204 2.18 -6.01 -2.03
N LEU A 205 1.06 -5.50 -2.51
CA LEU A 205 0.98 -4.59 -3.64
C LEU A 205 0.63 -3.20 -3.12
N ARG A 206 1.52 -2.23 -3.31
CA ARG A 206 1.41 -0.88 -2.74
C ARG A 206 1.11 0.12 -3.84
N ARG A 207 0.24 1.08 -3.55
CA ARG A 207 -0.13 2.18 -4.45
C ARG A 207 -0.49 1.72 -5.87
N ALA A 208 -1.08 0.54 -5.98
CA ALA A 208 -1.52 0.04 -7.26
C ALA A 208 -2.64 0.91 -7.82
N ALA A 209 -2.68 0.98 -9.15
CA ALA A 209 -3.82 1.54 -9.86
C ALA A 209 -5.09 0.74 -9.54
N CYS A 210 -6.21 1.45 -9.44
CA CYS A 210 -7.55 0.87 -9.31
C CYS A 210 -8.38 1.23 -10.54
N HIS A 211 -9.40 0.44 -10.84
CA HIS A 211 -10.30 0.70 -11.96
C HIS A 211 -11.52 1.50 -11.52
N GLU A 212 -11.81 2.63 -12.15
CA GLU A 212 -13.05 3.37 -11.89
C GLU A 212 -14.21 2.71 -12.65
N LEU A 213 -15.25 2.31 -11.92
CA LEU A 213 -16.47 1.74 -12.47
C LEU A 213 -17.45 2.87 -12.88
N PRO A 214 -18.45 2.58 -13.74
CA PRO A 214 -19.50 3.54 -14.05
C PRO A 214 -20.10 4.17 -12.78
N PRO A 215 -20.34 5.49 -12.76
CA PRO A 215 -20.85 6.18 -11.58
C PRO A 215 -22.24 5.66 -11.20
N GLY A 216 -22.48 5.48 -9.90
CA GLY A 216 -23.80 5.15 -9.36
C GLY A 216 -24.64 6.39 -9.09
N ALA A 217 -25.86 6.21 -8.59
CA ALA A 217 -26.73 7.31 -8.18
C ALA A 217 -26.15 8.07 -6.96
N GLY A 218 -25.28 9.06 -7.20
CA GLY A 218 -24.61 9.84 -6.14
C GLY A 218 -23.33 9.20 -5.58
N ASP A 219 -22.78 8.19 -6.26
CA ASP A 219 -21.55 7.48 -5.89
C ASP A 219 -20.50 7.47 -7.01
N ARG A 220 -19.22 7.61 -6.64
CA ARG A 220 -18.08 7.15 -7.46
C ARG A 220 -17.62 5.78 -6.95
N ARG A 221 -17.50 4.80 -7.86
CA ARG A 221 -17.23 3.39 -7.53
C ARG A 221 -15.95 2.93 -8.17
N PHE A 222 -15.23 2.05 -7.49
CA PHE A 222 -13.92 1.57 -7.93
C PHE A 222 -13.78 0.08 -7.62
N ALA A 223 -13.05 -0.62 -8.48
CA ALA A 223 -12.51 -1.95 -8.19
C ALA A 223 -11.04 -1.83 -7.77
N PHE A 224 -10.61 -2.63 -6.78
CA PHE A 224 -9.22 -2.66 -6.34
C PHE A 224 -8.29 -3.19 -7.44
N ASP A 225 -8.75 -4.10 -8.29
CA ASP A 225 -7.96 -4.60 -9.42
C ASP A 225 -7.95 -3.59 -10.57
N ALA A 226 -6.75 -3.31 -11.10
CA ALA A 226 -6.55 -2.36 -12.19
C ALA A 226 -7.26 -2.75 -13.50
N ALA A 227 -7.43 -4.05 -13.77
CA ALA A 227 -8.12 -4.56 -14.96
C ALA A 227 -9.66 -4.57 -14.80
N GLY A 228 -10.17 -4.12 -13.65
CA GLY A 228 -11.61 -4.05 -13.36
C GLY A 228 -12.22 -5.36 -12.88
N ASP A 229 -11.40 -6.38 -12.62
CA ASP A 229 -11.86 -7.70 -12.19
C ASP A 229 -12.17 -7.76 -10.69
N TRP A 230 -13.17 -8.54 -10.30
CA TRP A 230 -13.61 -8.62 -8.89
C TRP A 230 -12.88 -9.73 -8.15
N ARG A 231 -12.31 -9.37 -7.00
CA ARG A 231 -11.50 -10.28 -6.18
C ARG A 231 -11.71 -9.99 -4.70
N ALA A 232 -11.86 -11.06 -3.91
CA ALA A 232 -11.93 -10.93 -2.47
C ALA A 232 -10.64 -10.32 -1.91
N LEU A 233 -10.79 -9.32 -1.05
CA LEU A 233 -9.67 -8.67 -0.38
C LEU A 233 -9.00 -9.63 0.60
N ARG A 234 -7.69 -9.52 0.67
CA ARG A 234 -6.83 -10.38 1.48
C ARG A 234 -5.99 -9.56 2.44
N VAL A 235 -5.63 -10.20 3.55
CA VAL A 235 -4.79 -9.62 4.60
C VAL A 235 -3.77 -10.65 5.05
N ARG A 236 -2.58 -10.19 5.39
CA ARG A 236 -1.54 -11.05 5.96
C ARG A 236 -1.25 -10.66 7.40
N ALA A 237 -0.79 -11.63 8.17
CA ALA A 237 -0.23 -11.36 9.48
C ALA A 237 1.10 -10.60 9.32
N THR A 238 1.25 -9.47 10.02
CA THR A 238 2.49 -8.68 10.04
C THR A 238 3.45 -9.04 11.17
N GLY A 239 2.98 -9.78 12.17
CA GLY A 239 3.76 -10.13 13.34
C GLY A 239 3.16 -11.29 14.16
N ILE A 240 3.74 -11.51 15.33
CA ILE A 240 3.32 -12.58 16.25
C ILE A 240 1.99 -12.22 16.95
N ASP A 241 1.80 -10.94 17.26
CA ASP A 241 0.62 -10.39 17.93
C ASP A 241 -0.53 -10.10 16.94
N ASP A 242 -0.21 -9.93 15.65
CA ASP A 242 -1.20 -9.72 14.59
C ASP A 242 -1.72 -11.07 14.05
N ARG A 243 -2.93 -11.44 14.45
CA ARG A 243 -3.57 -12.72 14.08
C ARG A 243 -4.95 -12.50 13.47
N PRO A 244 -5.04 -12.13 12.19
CA PRO A 244 -6.33 -11.96 11.52
C PRO A 244 -7.14 -13.26 11.46
N GLY A 245 -6.50 -14.43 11.65
CA GLY A 245 -7.17 -15.73 11.69
C GLY A 245 -7.66 -16.23 10.32
N THR A 246 -7.58 -15.41 9.28
CA THR A 246 -7.96 -15.72 7.90
C THR A 246 -7.13 -14.87 6.94
N ASP A 247 -6.89 -15.40 5.74
CA ASP A 247 -6.20 -14.69 4.66
C ASP A 247 -7.15 -13.81 3.83
N ARG A 248 -8.45 -14.14 3.78
CA ARG A 248 -9.52 -13.34 3.17
C ARG A 248 -10.23 -12.49 4.22
N VAL A 249 -10.65 -11.29 3.84
CA VAL A 249 -11.42 -10.37 4.69
C VAL A 249 -12.90 -10.78 4.71
N PRO A 250 -13.46 -11.20 5.85
CA PRO A 250 -14.87 -11.56 5.95
C PRO A 250 -15.76 -10.32 6.02
N ASP A 251 -16.92 -10.34 5.36
CA ASP A 251 -17.84 -9.21 5.27
C ASP A 251 -18.41 -8.79 6.64
N GLY A 252 -18.92 -9.76 7.39
CA GLY A 252 -19.60 -9.51 8.66
C GLY A 252 -18.64 -9.01 9.73
N LEU A 253 -17.46 -9.61 9.83
CA LEU A 253 -16.39 -9.16 10.73
C LEU A 253 -15.82 -7.80 10.31
N PHE A 254 -15.68 -7.54 9.01
CA PHE A 254 -15.29 -6.22 8.53
C PHE A 254 -16.34 -5.15 8.89
N ALA A 255 -17.63 -5.48 8.76
CA ALA A 255 -18.72 -4.58 9.14
C ALA A 255 -18.73 -4.24 10.64
N GLU A 256 -18.39 -5.19 11.51
CA GLU A 256 -18.31 -5.00 12.95
C GLU A 256 -17.10 -4.18 13.38
N SER A 257 -15.93 -4.39 12.77
CA SER A 257 -14.67 -3.74 13.17
C SER A 257 -13.73 -3.54 11.98
N PRO A 258 -13.96 -2.50 11.15
CA PRO A 258 -13.10 -2.22 9.98
C PRO A 258 -11.62 -2.03 10.32
N GLY A 259 -11.29 -1.59 11.54
CA GLY A 259 -9.92 -1.30 11.98
C GLY A 259 -9.01 -2.50 12.15
N ASP A 260 -9.59 -3.69 12.23
CA ASP A 260 -8.81 -4.93 12.26
C ASP A 260 -8.27 -5.29 10.87
N TRP A 261 -8.84 -4.72 9.80
CA TRP A 261 -8.61 -5.12 8.40
C TRP A 261 -8.17 -3.99 7.47
N PHE A 262 -8.32 -2.72 7.85
CA PHE A 262 -8.07 -1.55 6.99
C PHE A 262 -7.03 -0.60 7.59
N GLY A 263 -6.17 -0.03 6.74
CA GLY A 263 -5.35 1.14 7.12
C GLY A 263 -4.07 0.84 7.91
N ARG A 264 -3.66 -0.43 8.02
CA ARG A 264 -2.41 -0.87 8.68
C ARG A 264 -1.49 -1.59 7.69
N GLU A 265 -0.22 -1.77 8.06
CA GLU A 265 0.67 -2.62 7.26
C GLU A 265 0.11 -4.06 7.19
N GLY A 266 0.35 -4.76 6.07
CA GLY A 266 -0.22 -6.10 5.81
C GLY A 266 -1.75 -6.15 5.62
N ARG A 267 -2.40 -4.99 5.65
CA ARG A 267 -3.83 -4.78 5.39
C ARG A 267 -4.04 -3.99 4.11
N PHE A 268 -5.28 -3.92 3.64
CA PHE A 268 -5.62 -3.10 2.48
C PHE A 268 -5.90 -1.65 2.89
N THR A 269 -5.65 -0.70 1.98
CA THR A 269 -5.85 0.74 2.21
C THR A 269 -6.21 1.42 0.89
N VAL A 270 -7.22 2.29 0.89
CA VAL A 270 -7.48 3.20 -0.24
C VAL A 270 -6.74 4.50 0.02
N ARG A 271 -6.06 5.03 -1.01
CA ARG A 271 -5.26 6.25 -0.95
C ARG A 271 -5.76 7.26 -1.95
N LEU A 272 -5.75 8.53 -1.53
CA LEU A 272 -6.02 9.68 -2.37
C LEU A 272 -4.75 10.52 -2.41
N THR A 273 -4.21 10.77 -3.60
CA THR A 273 -2.95 11.52 -3.79
C THR A 273 -1.81 11.00 -2.90
N GLY A 274 -1.68 9.67 -2.79
CA GLY A 274 -0.64 8.99 -2.01
C GLY A 274 -0.91 8.80 -0.51
N VAL A 275 -1.87 9.52 0.08
CA VAL A 275 -2.20 9.47 1.52
C VAL A 275 -3.49 8.68 1.80
N PRO A 276 -3.63 7.98 2.94
CA PRO A 276 -4.83 7.21 3.27
C PRO A 276 -6.14 8.02 3.16
N ALA A 277 -7.14 7.48 2.46
CA ALA A 277 -8.40 8.14 2.15
C ALA A 277 -9.39 8.18 3.34
N ALA A 278 -9.20 7.28 4.30
CA ALA A 278 -10.07 7.06 5.44
C ALA A 278 -9.24 6.58 6.64
N ALA A 279 -9.84 6.64 7.82
CA ALA A 279 -9.38 5.94 9.00
C ALA A 279 -10.43 4.90 9.39
N ALA A 280 -9.97 3.77 9.91
CA ALA A 280 -10.85 2.93 10.70
C ALA A 280 -10.93 3.50 12.12
N ARG A 281 -12.12 3.48 12.71
CA ARG A 281 -12.33 3.99 14.07
C ARG A 281 -11.47 3.18 15.05
N ASP A 282 -10.46 3.82 15.64
CA ASP A 282 -9.67 3.21 16.72
C ASP A 282 -10.57 3.10 17.97
N PRO A 283 -10.42 2.07 18.81
CA PRO A 283 -11.08 2.02 20.11
C PRO A 283 -10.55 3.16 20.99
N ALA A 284 -11.27 4.28 20.99
CA ALA A 284 -11.18 5.43 21.88
C ALA A 284 -9.81 5.62 22.57
N ALA A 285 -8.83 6.21 21.88
CA ALA A 285 -7.61 6.64 22.54
C ALA A 285 -7.96 7.77 23.52
N THR A 286 -7.87 7.48 24.81
CA THR A 286 -8.27 8.38 25.89
C THR A 286 -7.27 9.53 25.98
N ARG A 287 -7.67 10.74 25.57
CA ARG A 287 -6.91 11.98 25.79
C ARG A 287 -7.12 12.49 27.22
N ALA A 288 -6.11 13.18 27.75
CA ALA A 288 -6.33 14.08 28.88
C ALA A 288 -7.08 15.32 28.37
N ALA A 289 -8.23 15.64 28.97
CA ALA A 289 -8.98 16.85 28.63
C ALA A 289 -8.19 18.10 29.02
N ALA A 290 -8.23 19.13 28.17
CA ALA A 290 -7.59 20.41 28.44
C ALA A 290 -8.20 21.08 29.68
N THR A 291 -7.35 21.61 30.54
CA THR A 291 -7.76 22.35 31.76
C THR A 291 -7.99 23.84 31.50
N VAL A 292 -7.82 24.29 30.27
CA VAL A 292 -8.00 25.68 29.83
C VAL A 292 -9.36 25.82 29.14
N PRO A 293 -10.19 26.85 29.46
CA PRO A 293 -11.45 27.10 28.78
C PRO A 293 -11.27 27.39 27.28
N ALA A 294 -12.33 27.16 26.50
CA ALA A 294 -12.40 27.51 25.09
C ALA A 294 -12.17 29.00 24.87
N ASP A 295 -11.54 29.33 23.74
CA ASP A 295 -11.18 30.72 23.46
C ASP A 295 -12.43 31.58 23.26
N ILE A 296 -12.44 32.72 23.96
CA ILE A 296 -13.54 33.68 24.00
C ILE A 296 -13.82 34.29 22.61
N THR A 297 -12.86 34.27 21.69
CA THR A 297 -13.06 34.73 20.31
C THR A 297 -14.16 33.94 19.57
N LEU A 298 -14.38 32.67 19.93
CA LEU A 298 -15.35 31.79 19.29
C LEU A 298 -16.81 32.24 19.50
N GLY A 299 -17.14 32.80 20.67
CA GLY A 299 -18.49 33.28 20.99
C GLY A 299 -18.58 34.79 21.24
N ARG A 300 -17.58 35.57 20.81
CA ARG A 300 -17.65 37.04 20.85
C ARG A 300 -18.70 37.60 19.87
N ARG A 301 -18.94 36.89 18.78
CA ARG A 301 -20.00 37.13 17.78
C ARG A 301 -20.87 35.87 17.68
N PRO A 302 -22.01 35.87 16.95
CA PRO A 302 -22.79 34.65 16.75
C PRO A 302 -21.92 33.53 16.20
N ALA A 303 -22.28 32.28 16.46
CA ALA A 303 -21.54 31.11 16.01
C ALA A 303 -22.49 30.13 15.34
N HIS A 304 -22.07 29.53 14.24
CA HIS A 304 -22.81 28.46 13.59
C HIS A 304 -22.53 27.14 14.32
N LEU A 305 -23.60 26.44 14.70
CA LEU A 305 -23.51 25.08 15.25
C LEU A 305 -23.87 24.11 14.12
N HIS A 306 -22.90 23.36 13.62
CA HIS A 306 -23.11 22.37 12.58
C HIS A 306 -23.07 20.97 13.20
N PRO A 307 -24.18 20.21 13.18
CA PRO A 307 -24.13 18.82 13.60
C PRO A 307 -23.34 18.00 12.58
N VAL A 308 -22.18 17.52 13.01
CA VAL A 308 -21.32 16.66 12.21
C VAL A 308 -21.83 15.22 12.24
N ARG A 309 -22.26 14.76 13.43
CA ARG A 309 -22.83 13.42 13.62
C ARG A 309 -23.93 13.45 14.68
N ILE A 310 -24.99 12.70 14.42
CA ILE A 310 -26.08 12.48 15.38
C ILE A 310 -26.39 10.98 15.40
N ALA A 311 -26.26 10.33 16.56
CA ALA A 311 -26.71 8.95 16.76
C ALA A 311 -28.24 8.91 16.92
N VAL A 312 -28.95 9.07 15.81
CA VAL A 312 -30.42 9.20 15.79
C VAL A 312 -31.17 8.00 16.38
N ALA A 313 -30.57 6.82 16.34
CA ALA A 313 -31.15 5.59 16.88
C ALA A 313 -31.28 5.60 18.42
N ASP A 314 -30.45 6.40 19.09
CA ASP A 314 -30.41 6.48 20.56
C ASP A 314 -31.24 7.66 21.10
N CYS A 315 -31.78 8.51 20.22
CA CYS A 315 -32.57 9.67 20.62
C CYS A 315 -34.01 9.27 21.00
N SER A 316 -34.50 9.75 22.16
CA SER A 316 -35.88 9.51 22.61
C SER A 316 -36.84 10.69 22.37
N GLY A 317 -36.37 11.74 21.70
CA GLY A 317 -37.11 12.96 21.36
C GLY A 317 -36.18 14.14 21.06
N ASN A 318 -36.74 15.33 20.87
CA ASN A 318 -35.98 16.53 20.52
C ASN A 318 -35.29 17.16 21.74
N VAL A 319 -34.01 17.50 21.57
CA VAL A 319 -33.18 18.21 22.56
C VAL A 319 -32.57 19.42 21.88
N GLY A 320 -32.77 20.60 22.45
CA GLY A 320 -32.11 21.84 22.06
C GLY A 320 -30.70 21.91 22.66
N ILE A 321 -29.73 22.21 21.81
CA ILE A 321 -28.32 22.41 22.16
C ILE A 321 -27.95 23.85 21.77
N GLU A 322 -27.57 24.65 22.74
CA GLU A 322 -27.30 26.07 22.57
C GLU A 322 -25.89 26.41 23.05
N LEU A 323 -25.12 27.10 22.22
CA LEU A 323 -23.89 27.75 22.64
C LEU A 323 -24.26 29.13 23.21
N ILE A 324 -23.82 29.40 24.44
CA ILE A 324 -24.02 30.68 25.10
C ILE A 324 -22.69 31.30 25.50
N SER A 325 -22.60 32.61 25.37
CA SER A 325 -21.49 33.41 25.90
C SER A 325 -21.95 34.16 27.14
N ALA A 326 -21.37 33.82 28.29
CA ALA A 326 -21.71 34.44 29.56
C ALA A 326 -20.57 35.40 29.99
N PRO A 327 -20.84 36.71 30.14
CA PRO A 327 -19.88 37.67 30.69
C PRO A 327 -19.39 37.26 32.07
N LEU A 328 -18.15 37.59 32.41
CA LEU A 328 -17.61 37.28 33.73
C LEU A 328 -17.89 38.40 34.73
N THR A 329 -18.46 38.06 35.88
CA THR A 329 -18.54 38.91 37.08
C THR A 329 -17.54 38.37 38.10
N GLY A 330 -16.31 38.90 38.07
CA GLY A 330 -15.18 38.30 38.78
C GLY A 330 -14.70 37.02 38.10
N LEU A 331 -14.72 35.89 38.80
CA LEU A 331 -14.33 34.57 38.27
C LEU A 331 -15.53 33.66 37.97
N LEU A 332 -16.76 34.20 37.95
CA LEU A 332 -17.99 33.45 37.69
C LEU A 332 -18.73 34.00 36.45
N PRO A 333 -19.39 33.15 35.66
CA PRO A 333 -20.20 33.59 34.53
C PRO A 333 -21.55 34.13 35.02
N ASP A 334 -21.97 35.27 34.50
CA ASP A 334 -23.30 35.83 34.73
C ASP A 334 -24.30 35.30 33.69
N LEU A 335 -25.11 34.32 34.11
CA LEU A 335 -26.12 33.70 33.23
C LEU A 335 -27.30 34.62 32.92
N ALA A 336 -27.55 35.65 33.74
CA ALA A 336 -28.62 36.61 33.45
C ALA A 336 -28.26 37.51 32.26
N LEU A 337 -26.97 37.70 32.01
CA LEU A 337 -26.40 38.43 30.87
C LEU A 337 -25.89 37.49 29.76
N ALA A 338 -26.14 36.18 29.86
CA ALA A 338 -25.69 35.23 28.85
C ALA A 338 -26.51 35.37 27.56
N GLU A 339 -25.80 35.56 26.45
CA GLU A 339 -26.41 35.68 25.13
C GLU A 339 -26.18 34.40 24.32
N MET A 340 -27.21 33.96 23.61
CA MET A 340 -27.13 32.82 22.69
C MET A 340 -26.28 33.21 21.47
N ARG A 341 -25.34 32.34 21.10
CA ARG A 341 -24.46 32.50 19.95
C ARG A 341 -24.84 31.62 18.78
N GLY A 342 -25.30 30.42 19.05
CA GLY A 342 -26.01 29.60 18.08
C GLY A 342 -26.72 28.44 18.77
N ALA A 343 -27.69 27.86 18.09
CA ALA A 343 -28.50 26.77 18.61
C ALA A 343 -28.85 25.76 17.52
N VAL A 344 -28.93 24.48 17.89
CA VAL A 344 -29.45 23.39 17.08
C VAL A 344 -30.41 22.53 17.90
N THR A 345 -31.45 22.01 17.28
CA THR A 345 -32.36 21.03 17.86
C THR A 345 -32.13 19.69 17.19
N VAL A 346 -31.81 18.67 17.98
CA VAL A 346 -31.48 17.32 17.51
C VAL A 346 -32.49 16.32 18.05
N GLY A 347 -32.89 15.34 17.24
CA GLY A 347 -33.83 14.29 17.63
C GLY A 347 -33.75 13.03 16.76
N PRO A 348 -34.75 12.14 16.81
CA PRO A 348 -34.78 10.90 16.02
C PRO A 348 -34.78 11.12 14.50
N ALA A 349 -35.16 12.32 14.04
CA ALA A 349 -35.11 12.73 12.64
C ALA A 349 -33.76 13.35 12.22
N GLY A 350 -32.75 13.37 13.11
CA GLY A 350 -31.50 14.08 12.90
C GLY A 350 -31.60 15.54 13.36
N LEU A 351 -31.14 16.47 12.53
CA LEU A 351 -31.25 17.91 12.76
C LEU A 351 -32.69 18.36 12.48
N VAL A 352 -33.35 18.94 13.48
CA VAL A 352 -34.75 19.39 13.39
C VAL A 352 -34.86 20.90 13.16
N ALA A 353 -34.02 21.69 13.84
CA ALA A 353 -34.01 23.14 13.72
C ALA A 353 -32.61 23.70 13.99
N GLN A 354 -32.32 24.89 13.47
CA GLN A 354 -31.08 25.62 13.72
C GLN A 354 -31.39 27.12 13.82
N ALA A 355 -30.72 27.81 14.76
CA ALA A 355 -30.84 29.25 14.94
C ALA A 355 -29.45 29.89 15.14
N LEU A 356 -29.27 31.09 14.61
CA LEU A 356 -28.08 31.89 14.81
C LEU A 356 -28.32 32.92 15.91
N GLY A 357 -27.33 33.18 16.76
CA GLY A 357 -27.37 34.27 17.73
C GLY A 357 -27.30 35.65 17.09
N ALA A 358 -27.32 36.70 17.91
CA ALA A 358 -27.20 38.10 17.47
C ALA A 358 -26.26 38.90 18.38
N GLY A 359 -25.72 40.01 17.88
CA GLY A 359 -24.94 40.96 18.69
C GLY A 359 -23.47 40.58 18.92
N THR A 360 -22.79 41.32 19.80
CA THR A 360 -21.40 41.06 20.20
C THR A 360 -21.27 41.02 21.71
N THR A 361 -20.61 40.01 22.29
CA THR A 361 -20.38 39.91 23.74
C THR A 361 -19.25 40.82 24.22
N ALA A 362 -19.21 41.09 25.53
CA ALA A 362 -18.08 41.67 26.24
C ALA A 362 -16.74 40.96 25.93
N ALA A 363 -15.63 41.69 26.07
CA ALA A 363 -14.29 41.15 25.83
C ALA A 363 -13.98 39.99 26.79
N ASP A 364 -14.38 40.10 28.06
CA ASP A 364 -14.16 39.08 29.09
C ASP A 364 -15.44 38.26 29.32
N HIS A 365 -15.52 37.09 28.67
CA HIS A 365 -16.63 36.16 28.81
C HIS A 365 -16.12 34.72 28.75
N VAL A 366 -17.01 33.76 28.96
CA VAL A 366 -16.70 32.33 28.86
C VAL A 366 -17.82 31.61 28.11
N LEU A 367 -17.44 30.53 27.42
CA LEU A 367 -18.34 29.74 26.61
C LEU A 367 -18.90 28.57 27.41
N LEU A 368 -20.22 28.44 27.34
CA LEU A 368 -20.97 27.34 27.93
C LEU A 368 -21.83 26.67 26.85
N LEU A 369 -21.99 25.36 26.99
CA LEU A 369 -22.95 24.59 26.21
C LEU A 369 -24.17 24.29 27.08
N ARG A 370 -25.36 24.67 26.60
CA ARG A 370 -26.64 24.50 27.27
C ARG A 370 -27.49 23.46 26.56
N LEU A 371 -27.92 22.42 27.28
CA LEU A 371 -28.81 21.37 26.76
C LEU A 371 -30.16 21.45 27.46
N ARG A 372 -31.26 21.40 26.68
CA ARG A 372 -32.64 21.43 27.20
C ARG A 372 -33.57 20.53 26.37
N PRO A 373 -34.44 19.71 26.98
CA PRO A 373 -35.45 18.97 26.25
C PRO A 373 -36.55 19.92 25.72
N GLU A 374 -37.06 19.64 24.52
CA GLU A 374 -38.19 20.40 23.95
C GLU A 374 -39.50 20.06 24.68
N ALA A 375 -40.27 21.10 25.04
CA ALA A 375 -41.53 20.96 25.77
C ALA A 375 -42.53 20.03 25.03
N PRO A 376 -43.38 19.25 25.74
CA PRO A 376 -43.70 19.33 27.17
C PRO A 376 -42.95 18.34 28.08
N ALA A 377 -41.95 17.61 27.58
CA ALA A 377 -41.29 16.56 28.37
C ALA A 377 -40.13 17.10 29.24
N ALA A 378 -40.10 16.70 30.51
CA ALA A 378 -39.05 17.11 31.46
C ALA A 378 -37.69 16.40 31.25
N SER A 379 -37.66 15.32 30.47
CA SER A 379 -36.47 14.50 30.27
C SER A 379 -36.45 13.79 28.90
N ARG A 380 -35.30 13.79 28.21
CA ARG A 380 -35.08 13.12 26.92
C ARG A 380 -33.67 12.51 26.83
N MET A 381 -33.54 11.37 26.16
CA MET A 381 -32.24 10.80 25.78
C MET A 381 -31.74 11.50 24.52
N LEU A 382 -30.54 12.09 24.61
CA LEU A 382 -29.79 12.56 23.46
C LEU A 382 -28.80 11.46 23.08
N GLY A 383 -28.85 10.97 21.83
CA GLY A 383 -27.81 10.09 21.28
C GLY A 383 -26.48 10.82 21.13
N GLU A 384 -25.37 10.08 21.02
CA GLU A 384 -24.06 10.70 20.82
C GLU A 384 -24.09 11.70 19.66
N THR A 385 -23.80 12.96 19.98
CA THR A 385 -23.91 14.08 19.06
C THR A 385 -22.58 14.80 18.98
N VAL A 386 -22.07 14.96 17.78
CA VAL A 386 -20.83 15.67 17.50
C VAL A 386 -21.20 16.97 16.82
N LEU A 387 -20.90 18.08 17.46
CA LEU A 387 -21.12 19.42 16.95
C LEU A 387 -19.80 20.04 16.54
N GLU A 388 -19.88 20.87 15.53
CA GLU A 388 -18.89 21.88 15.23
C GLU A 388 -19.47 23.23 15.56
N ILE A 389 -18.63 24.07 16.14
CA ILE A 389 -18.98 25.42 16.53
C ILE A 389 -18.05 26.36 15.78
N GLU A 390 -18.56 27.15 14.86
CA GLU A 390 -17.78 28.11 14.05
C GLU A 390 -18.19 29.55 14.38
N GLY A 391 -17.26 30.38 14.83
CA GLY A 391 -17.56 31.79 15.11
C GLY A 391 -17.78 32.61 13.83
N THR A 392 -18.78 33.49 13.79
CA THR A 392 -19.05 34.39 12.63
C THR A 392 -18.12 35.62 12.57
N SER A 393 -17.08 35.67 13.41
CA SER A 393 -16.16 36.79 13.43
C SER A 393 -15.29 36.80 12.16
N PRO A 394 -15.03 37.95 11.53
CA PRO A 394 -14.02 38.06 10.46
C PRO A 394 -12.60 37.71 10.95
N ALA A 395 -12.39 37.62 12.27
CA ALA A 395 -11.17 37.09 12.89
C ALA A 395 -11.23 35.57 13.17
N ALA A 396 -12.40 34.93 13.12
CA ALA A 396 -12.55 33.48 13.32
C ALA A 396 -11.75 32.65 12.29
N PRO A 397 -11.71 32.98 10.98
CA PRO A 397 -10.86 32.22 10.05
C PRO A 397 -9.35 32.42 10.24
N ARG A 398 -8.90 33.30 11.16
CA ARG A 398 -7.48 33.51 11.44
C ARG A 398 -6.96 32.48 12.44
N ALA A 399 -5.78 31.96 12.18
CA ALA A 399 -5.01 31.24 13.19
C ALA A 399 -4.58 32.19 14.32
N PRO A 400 -4.30 31.65 15.52
CA PRO A 400 -3.65 32.38 16.59
C PRO A 400 -2.34 33.04 16.13
N GLN A 401 -1.99 34.19 16.73
CA GLN A 401 -0.71 34.85 16.47
C GLN A 401 0.49 33.97 16.89
N PRO A 402 1.73 34.23 16.41
CA PRO A 402 2.92 33.46 16.77
C PRO A 402 3.15 33.27 18.28
N GLU A 403 2.66 34.19 19.11
CA GLU A 403 2.78 34.15 20.59
C GLU A 403 1.72 33.25 21.27
N GLU A 404 0.74 32.74 20.52
CA GLU A 404 -0.40 31.95 21.00
C GLU A 404 -0.25 30.45 20.67
N ALA A 405 0.97 29.91 20.75
CA ALA A 405 1.34 28.52 20.44
C ALA A 405 0.49 27.43 21.15
N ALA A 406 -0.19 27.76 22.26
CA ALA A 406 -1.10 26.87 22.96
C ALA A 406 -2.41 26.57 22.19
N LEU A 407 -2.90 27.50 21.35
CA LEU A 407 -4.11 27.31 20.52
C LEU A 407 -3.85 26.36 19.33
N ALA A 408 -2.62 26.32 18.83
CA ALA A 408 -2.20 25.36 17.81
C ALA A 408 -2.08 23.92 18.37
N GLN A 409 -1.84 23.79 19.68
CA GLN A 409 -1.81 22.50 20.38
C GLN A 409 -3.21 21.92 20.64
N SER A 410 -4.25 22.76 20.70
CA SER A 410 -5.62 22.34 21.08
C SER A 410 -6.53 21.94 19.91
N GLY A 411 -6.04 21.95 18.66
CA GLY A 411 -6.77 21.40 17.52
C GLY A 411 -7.71 22.36 16.80
N TYR A 412 -7.56 23.68 17.00
CA TYR A 412 -8.25 24.71 16.21
C TYR A 412 -8.06 24.48 14.70
N ARG A 413 -9.13 24.11 13.99
CA ARG A 413 -9.21 24.19 12.53
C ARG A 413 -10.12 25.37 12.20
N ARG A 414 -9.64 26.32 11.39
CA ARG A 414 -10.47 27.34 10.72
C ARG A 414 -11.39 28.19 11.63
N GLY A 415 -11.05 28.44 12.90
CA GLY A 415 -11.96 29.17 13.80
C GLY A 415 -13.17 28.38 14.27
N ALA A 416 -13.12 27.05 14.15
CA ALA A 416 -14.16 26.15 14.60
C ALA A 416 -13.65 25.18 15.68
N LEU A 417 -14.50 24.93 16.68
CA LEU A 417 -14.27 24.03 17.81
C LEU A 417 -15.23 22.85 17.73
N PHE A 418 -14.71 21.62 17.83
CA PHE A 418 -15.56 20.43 17.84
C PHE A 418 -15.89 20.00 19.23
N VAL A 419 -17.15 19.67 19.44
CA VAL A 419 -17.69 19.31 20.73
C VAL A 419 -18.41 18.00 20.60
N ARG A 420 -17.95 17.00 21.33
CA ARG A 420 -18.57 15.69 21.38
C ARG A 420 -19.41 15.58 22.64
N ILE A 421 -20.72 15.48 22.44
CA ILE A 421 -21.71 15.23 23.49
C ILE A 421 -21.98 13.73 23.51
N PRO A 422 -21.63 12.99 24.59
CA PRO A 422 -21.90 11.57 24.67
C PRO A 422 -23.41 11.31 24.77
N ALA A 423 -23.81 10.07 24.51
CA ALA A 423 -25.20 9.67 24.76
C ALA A 423 -25.53 9.88 26.24
N LEU A 424 -26.51 10.73 26.54
CA LEU A 424 -26.86 11.07 27.92
C LEU A 424 -28.33 11.48 28.06
N GLN A 425 -28.89 11.16 29.22
CA GLN A 425 -30.22 11.62 29.61
C GLN A 425 -30.16 13.10 30.01
N VAL A 426 -30.96 13.94 29.37
CA VAL A 426 -31.06 15.38 29.66
C VAL A 426 -32.33 15.62 30.46
N ASP A 427 -32.18 15.77 31.78
CA ASP A 427 -33.26 16.13 32.72
C ASP A 427 -33.23 17.64 32.97
N GLY A 428 -34.22 18.38 32.46
CA GLY A 428 -34.24 19.84 32.55
C GLY A 428 -33.08 20.52 31.82
N GLU A 429 -32.59 21.64 32.37
CA GLU A 429 -31.45 22.38 31.82
C GLU A 429 -30.12 21.86 32.37
N ARG A 430 -29.17 21.57 31.47
CA ARG A 430 -27.80 21.21 31.83
C ARG A 430 -26.79 22.15 31.17
N LEU A 431 -25.80 22.60 31.94
CA LEU A 431 -24.72 23.48 31.49
C LEU A 431 -23.36 22.77 31.57
N PHE A 432 -22.57 22.95 30.52
CA PHE A 432 -21.20 22.44 30.44
C PHE A 432 -20.23 23.56 30.12
N TRP A 433 -19.11 23.57 30.83
CA TRP A 433 -17.91 24.31 30.47
C TRP A 433 -17.29 23.69 29.24
N LEU A 434 -16.88 24.56 28.32
CA LEU A 434 -16.23 24.15 27.09
C LEU A 434 -14.70 24.33 27.25
N GLY A 435 -13.95 23.24 27.14
CA GLY A 435 -12.48 23.24 27.14
C GLY A 435 -11.90 23.70 25.81
N ALA A 436 -10.63 24.12 25.80
CA ALA A 436 -9.91 24.59 24.62
C ALA A 436 -9.73 23.53 23.53
N ASP A 437 -9.87 22.25 23.89
CA ASP A 437 -9.85 21.07 23.03
C ASP A 437 -11.26 20.54 22.69
N GLY A 438 -12.31 21.24 23.14
CA GLY A 438 -13.70 20.84 22.93
C GLY A 438 -14.23 19.85 23.96
N ALA A 439 -13.46 19.56 25.00
CA ALA A 439 -13.92 18.75 26.12
C ALA A 439 -15.09 19.42 26.85
N LEU A 440 -16.06 18.60 27.28
CA LEU A 440 -17.20 19.05 28.07
C LEU A 440 -16.98 18.73 29.54
N HIS A 441 -16.98 19.77 30.38
CA HIS A 441 -16.89 19.64 31.82
C HIS A 441 -18.19 20.10 32.47
N ALA A 442 -18.75 19.33 33.40
CA ALA A 442 -19.99 19.71 34.06
C ALA A 442 -19.84 21.07 34.78
N ALA A 443 -20.65 22.06 34.38
CA ALA A 443 -20.60 23.40 34.96
C ALA A 443 -21.51 23.54 36.19
N GLN A 444 -22.56 22.72 36.26
CA GLN A 444 -23.59 22.76 37.29
C GLN A 444 -23.54 21.47 38.13
N ALA A 445 -23.26 21.61 39.43
CA ALA A 445 -23.37 20.55 40.43
C ALA A 445 -24.34 20.98 41.55
N GLU A 446 -24.65 20.11 42.52
CA GLU A 446 -25.46 20.44 43.70
C GLU A 446 -24.95 21.74 44.36
N GLY A 447 -25.61 22.87 44.10
CA GLY A 447 -25.21 24.20 44.60
C GLY A 447 -24.95 25.30 43.55
N GLY A 448 -24.99 25.03 42.23
CA GLY A 448 -24.88 26.06 41.18
C GLY A 448 -23.58 26.02 40.35
N LEU A 449 -23.23 27.16 39.73
CA LEU A 449 -22.04 27.32 38.88
C LEU A 449 -20.75 27.36 39.71
N ARG A 450 -19.68 26.76 39.18
CA ARG A 450 -18.35 26.74 39.83
C ARG A 450 -17.48 27.92 39.37
N PRO A 451 -16.69 28.56 40.26
CA PRO A 451 -15.78 29.65 39.88
C PRO A 451 -14.59 29.13 39.06
N LEU A 452 -14.15 29.92 38.08
CA LEU A 452 -12.92 29.69 37.31
C LEU A 452 -11.69 30.01 38.19
N GLU A 453 -10.57 29.32 37.95
CA GLU A 453 -9.31 29.55 38.67
C GLU A 453 -8.33 30.34 37.78
N LEU A 454 -7.43 31.14 38.36
CA LEU A 454 -6.37 31.80 37.61
C LEU A 454 -5.12 30.92 37.63
N ALA A 455 -4.69 30.42 36.47
CA ALA A 455 -3.48 29.62 36.34
C ALA A 455 -2.22 30.46 36.61
N ALA A 456 -1.10 29.81 36.92
CA ALA A 456 0.20 30.46 37.10
C ALA A 456 0.67 31.27 35.87
N SER A 457 0.12 30.96 34.69
CA SER A 457 0.33 31.67 33.42
C SER A 457 -0.53 32.93 33.25
N GLY A 458 -1.39 33.27 34.22
CA GLY A 458 -2.30 34.42 34.16
C GLY A 458 -3.56 34.21 33.31
N ARG A 459 -3.80 33.00 32.80
CA ARG A 459 -5.03 32.64 32.06
C ARG A 459 -6.04 31.96 32.98
N LEU A 460 -7.33 32.03 32.64
CA LEU A 460 -8.37 31.29 33.33
C LEU A 460 -8.21 29.78 33.10
N ALA A 461 -8.50 28.99 34.13
CA ALA A 461 -8.49 27.54 34.14
C ALA A 461 -9.85 27.01 34.64
N LEU A 462 -10.21 25.82 34.18
CA LEU A 462 -11.41 25.12 34.63
C LEU A 462 -11.27 24.70 36.11
N PRO A 463 -12.35 24.76 36.92
CA PRO A 463 -12.27 24.48 38.35
C PRO A 463 -11.77 23.05 38.64
N GLY A 464 -10.91 22.86 39.64
CA GLY A 464 -10.25 21.57 39.90
C GLY A 464 -11.21 20.37 40.08
N ARG A 465 -12.40 20.57 40.67
CA ARG A 465 -13.44 19.52 40.78
C ARG A 465 -14.15 19.18 39.46
N ALA A 466 -14.12 20.05 38.46
CA ALA A 466 -14.67 19.81 37.11
C ALA A 466 -13.69 18.99 36.24
N VAL A 467 -12.41 18.99 36.64
CA VAL A 467 -11.32 18.18 36.06
C VAL A 467 -11.22 16.81 36.77
N ALA A 468 -11.56 16.73 38.06
CA ALA A 468 -11.61 15.47 38.80
C ALA A 468 -12.76 14.53 38.37
N SER A 469 -13.84 15.07 37.81
CA SER A 469 -14.78 14.29 37.00
C SER A 469 -14.17 14.10 35.62
N ALA A 470 -14.10 12.85 35.14
CA ALA A 470 -13.73 12.59 33.75
C ALA A 470 -14.56 13.51 32.82
N PRO A 471 -13.97 14.05 31.73
CA PRO A 471 -14.73 14.82 30.76
C PRO A 471 -15.96 14.01 30.34
N VAL A 472 -17.06 14.71 30.06
CA VAL A 472 -18.31 14.10 29.64
C VAL A 472 -18.11 13.65 28.20
N GLY A 473 -17.46 12.49 28.00
CA GLY A 473 -17.02 11.94 26.71
C GLY A 473 -15.54 12.20 26.39
N PRO A 474 -14.92 11.40 25.49
CA PRO A 474 -13.54 11.60 25.05
C PRO A 474 -13.42 12.75 24.02
N VAL A 475 -12.22 13.35 23.98
CA VAL A 475 -11.88 14.55 23.17
C VAL A 475 -11.74 14.19 21.69
N TRP A 476 -12.23 15.05 20.79
CA TRP A 476 -12.11 14.86 19.35
C TRP A 476 -11.18 15.88 18.67
N PRO A 477 -10.27 15.48 17.75
CA PRO A 477 -9.94 14.10 17.37
C PRO A 477 -8.89 13.51 18.31
N GLU A 478 -8.95 12.21 18.55
CA GLU A 478 -7.99 11.49 19.39
C GLU A 478 -6.59 11.47 18.73
N ALA A 479 -5.59 12.07 19.35
CA ALA A 479 -4.18 11.89 18.98
C ALA A 479 -3.27 12.12 20.20
N ALA A 480 -2.27 11.26 20.37
CA ALA A 480 -1.31 11.34 21.46
C ALA A 480 -0.42 12.59 21.38
N GLU A 481 0.06 13.08 22.52
CA GLU A 481 1.18 14.02 22.57
C GLU A 481 2.47 13.30 22.19
N THR A 482 3.22 13.86 21.25
CA THR A 482 4.53 13.34 20.87
C THR A 482 5.51 14.49 20.84
N ALA A 483 6.71 14.24 21.35
CA ALA A 483 7.87 15.13 21.24
C ALA A 483 8.23 15.43 19.77
N GLU A 484 9.14 16.39 19.58
CA GLU A 484 9.75 16.72 18.28
C GLU A 484 10.18 15.42 17.55
N ARG A 485 9.64 15.21 16.34
CA ARG A 485 9.91 14.04 15.52
C ARG A 485 10.96 14.38 14.47
N ALA A 486 11.69 13.37 14.03
CA ALA A 486 12.72 13.51 13.00
C ALA A 486 12.18 14.26 11.77
N PRO A 487 13.01 15.12 11.14
CA PRO A 487 12.63 15.80 9.91
C PRO A 487 12.18 14.79 8.86
N PHE A 488 11.24 15.19 8.00
CA PHE A 488 10.83 14.36 6.88
C PHE A 488 11.96 14.36 5.85
N ALA A 489 12.91 13.46 6.04
CA ALA A 489 14.14 13.38 5.29
C ALA A 489 14.37 11.95 4.77
N PRO A 490 14.88 11.78 3.54
CA PRO A 490 15.10 12.79 2.50
C PRO A 490 13.96 12.79 1.47
N ALA A 491 13.02 13.71 1.59
CA ALA A 491 11.87 13.74 0.67
C ALA A 491 12.06 14.77 -0.44
N LEU A 492 12.86 14.43 -1.46
CA LEU A 492 12.71 15.10 -2.76
C LEU A 492 11.30 14.79 -3.27
N ALA A 493 10.65 15.82 -3.82
CA ALA A 493 9.31 15.63 -4.36
C ALA A 493 9.32 14.62 -5.50
N ALA A 494 8.24 13.85 -5.60
CA ALA A 494 7.99 12.98 -6.74
C ALA A 494 7.99 13.82 -8.03
N PRO A 495 8.94 13.59 -8.95
CA PRO A 495 9.11 14.47 -10.10
C PRO A 495 7.93 14.49 -11.09
N GLY A 496 6.95 13.59 -10.94
CA GLY A 496 5.69 13.58 -11.67
C GLY A 496 4.44 13.56 -10.79
N ALA A 497 4.56 13.74 -9.47
CA ALA A 497 3.42 13.81 -8.56
C ALA A 497 3.60 14.98 -7.60
N ALA A 498 3.16 16.16 -8.05
CA ALA A 498 3.26 17.36 -7.24
C ALA A 498 2.36 17.29 -6.00
N PRO A 499 2.72 18.02 -4.93
CA PRO A 499 1.90 18.09 -3.74
C PRO A 499 0.51 18.64 -4.06
N ALA A 500 -0.53 18.12 -3.42
CA ALA A 500 -1.92 18.51 -3.67
C ALA A 500 -2.54 19.10 -2.39
N VAL A 501 -3.16 20.29 -2.48
CA VAL A 501 -3.89 20.88 -1.35
C VAL A 501 -5.26 20.22 -1.24
N LEU A 502 -5.41 19.28 -0.31
CA LEU A 502 -6.62 18.47 -0.16
C LEU A 502 -7.74 19.21 0.57
N HIS A 503 -7.37 20.08 1.50
CA HIS A 503 -8.32 20.83 2.33
C HIS A 503 -7.67 22.10 2.88
N GLY A 504 -8.44 23.17 3.09
CA GLY A 504 -7.90 24.44 3.62
C GLY A 504 -7.19 25.27 2.55
N GLY A 505 -6.31 26.18 2.99
CA GLY A 505 -5.45 26.93 2.08
C GLY A 505 -6.13 28.07 1.32
N MET A 506 -7.33 28.48 1.74
CA MET A 506 -7.95 29.67 1.18
C MET A 506 -7.08 30.90 1.43
N VAL A 507 -6.95 31.76 0.42
CA VAL A 507 -6.20 33.01 0.52
C VAL A 507 -7.14 34.17 0.87
N LEU A 508 -6.84 34.86 1.97
CA LEU A 508 -7.59 35.99 2.52
C LEU A 508 -6.72 37.25 2.56
N ARG A 509 -7.32 38.43 2.76
CA ARG A 509 -6.58 39.65 3.09
C ARG A 509 -6.48 39.81 4.62
N ALA A 510 -5.33 40.26 5.12
CA ALA A 510 -5.14 40.50 6.56
C ALA A 510 -5.99 41.68 7.06
N ASN A 511 -6.41 42.59 6.18
CA ASN A 511 -7.20 43.77 6.54
C ASN A 511 -8.69 43.66 6.17
N SER A 512 -9.10 42.59 5.47
CA SER A 512 -10.50 42.29 5.16
C SER A 512 -10.73 40.78 5.15
N ALA A 513 -11.76 40.28 5.83
CA ALA A 513 -12.09 38.84 5.82
C ALA A 513 -12.60 38.32 4.46
N GLY A 514 -12.46 39.11 3.39
CA GLY A 514 -12.83 38.71 2.04
C GLY A 514 -11.75 37.85 1.40
N VAL A 515 -12.19 36.83 0.66
CA VAL A 515 -11.36 36.03 -0.23
C VAL A 515 -10.68 36.97 -1.24
N VAL A 516 -9.39 36.75 -1.52
CA VAL A 516 -8.70 37.55 -2.54
C VAL A 516 -9.35 37.35 -3.92
N GLY A 517 -9.49 38.45 -4.67
CA GLY A 517 -10.06 38.41 -6.02
C GLY A 517 -9.18 37.64 -7.01
N ALA A 518 -9.77 37.18 -8.12
CA ALA A 518 -9.10 36.36 -9.15
C ALA A 518 -7.84 36.97 -9.78
N GLY A 519 -7.61 38.28 -9.64
CA GLY A 519 -6.39 38.96 -10.12
C GLY A 519 -5.17 38.82 -9.21
N VAL A 520 -5.31 38.21 -8.02
CA VAL A 520 -4.19 37.93 -7.11
C VAL A 520 -3.60 36.57 -7.43
N GLN A 521 -2.31 36.54 -7.74
CA GLN A 521 -1.55 35.30 -7.97
C GLN A 521 -0.94 34.84 -6.65
N SER A 522 -1.11 33.56 -6.35
CA SER A 522 -0.64 32.94 -5.11
C SER A 522 0.15 31.68 -5.44
N ALA A 523 1.12 31.34 -4.59
CA ALA A 523 1.92 30.14 -4.78
C ALA A 523 2.41 29.49 -3.48
N LEU A 524 2.57 28.17 -3.49
CA LEU A 524 3.30 27.40 -2.48
C LEU A 524 4.58 26.86 -3.11
N VAL A 525 5.72 27.17 -2.49
CA VAL A 525 7.05 26.72 -2.94
C VAL A 525 7.59 25.69 -1.98
N PHE A 526 8.02 24.55 -2.53
CA PHE A 526 8.67 23.46 -1.81
C PHE A 526 10.16 23.45 -2.13
N ALA A 527 11.00 23.43 -1.11
CA ALA A 527 12.45 23.46 -1.24
C ALA A 527 13.11 22.40 -0.34
N LEU A 528 14.25 21.89 -0.77
CA LEU A 528 15.14 21.12 0.08
C LEU A 528 15.97 22.10 0.91
N ALA A 529 15.91 21.98 2.24
CA ALA A 529 16.68 22.80 3.16
C ALA A 529 17.83 21.97 3.75
N SER A 530 19.02 22.57 3.86
CA SER A 530 20.19 22.02 4.57
C SER A 530 21.00 23.12 5.25
N PHE A 531 21.94 22.74 6.08
CA PHE A 531 22.83 23.59 6.88
C PHE A 531 24.25 23.08 6.74
N ALA A 532 25.11 23.91 6.16
CA ALA A 532 26.53 23.62 5.98
C ALA A 532 27.34 24.87 6.35
N GLY A 533 27.27 25.27 7.62
CA GLY A 533 27.80 26.54 8.14
C GLY A 533 26.87 27.73 7.93
N GLU A 534 26.13 27.73 6.82
CA GLU A 534 25.03 28.63 6.50
C GLU A 534 23.81 27.80 6.06
N ARG A 535 22.60 28.30 6.29
CA ARG A 535 21.37 27.67 5.80
C ARG A 535 21.39 27.69 4.26
N ARG A 536 20.90 26.66 3.58
CA ARG A 536 20.76 26.65 2.12
C ARG A 536 19.38 26.12 1.75
N PHE A 537 18.77 26.75 0.75
CA PHE A 537 17.46 26.36 0.20
C PHE A 537 17.60 26.09 -1.29
N ASP A 538 17.20 24.89 -1.69
CA ASP A 538 17.16 24.46 -3.08
C ASP A 538 15.69 24.29 -3.50
N PRO A 539 15.07 25.29 -4.17
CA PRO A 539 13.69 25.20 -4.63
C PRO A 539 13.50 24.03 -5.59
N MET A 540 12.42 23.29 -5.42
CA MET A 540 12.11 22.09 -6.21
C MET A 540 10.85 22.27 -7.05
N LEU A 541 9.75 22.67 -6.41
CA LEU A 541 8.43 22.76 -7.02
C LEU A 541 7.70 24.02 -6.56
N ARG A 542 6.89 24.60 -7.44
CA ARG A 542 5.94 25.68 -7.12
C ARG A 542 4.54 25.30 -7.57
N LEU A 543 3.57 25.31 -6.67
CA LEU A 543 2.14 25.31 -6.97
C LEU A 543 1.70 26.75 -7.15
N VAL A 544 1.11 27.12 -8.28
CA VAL A 544 0.63 28.47 -8.61
C VAL A 544 -0.87 28.41 -8.89
N TRP A 545 -1.62 29.38 -8.38
CA TRP A 545 -3.04 29.54 -8.67
C TRP A 545 -3.46 31.01 -8.66
N ALA A 546 -4.61 31.27 -9.26
CA ALA A 546 -5.25 32.59 -9.27
C ALA A 546 -6.44 32.62 -8.30
N GLY A 547 -6.61 33.73 -7.57
CA GLY A 547 -7.71 33.90 -6.62
C GLY A 547 -7.52 33.16 -5.31
N GLY A 548 -8.63 32.77 -4.69
CA GLY A 548 -8.66 32.33 -3.30
C GLY A 548 -8.45 30.84 -3.04
N ASP A 549 -8.62 29.97 -4.02
CA ASP A 549 -8.68 28.51 -3.81
C ASP A 549 -7.49 27.80 -4.47
N PRO A 550 -6.63 27.09 -3.71
CA PRO A 550 -5.45 26.42 -4.24
C PRO A 550 -5.73 25.05 -4.87
N ARG A 551 -6.99 24.60 -4.91
CA ARG A 551 -7.34 23.27 -5.45
C ARG A 551 -7.20 23.16 -6.96
N ASP A 552 -7.32 24.28 -7.66
CA ASP A 552 -7.11 24.39 -9.11
C ASP A 552 -5.68 24.85 -9.44
N ALA A 553 -4.73 24.68 -8.50
CA ALA A 553 -3.34 25.06 -8.71
C ALA A 553 -2.70 24.21 -9.81
N GLU A 554 -1.78 24.83 -10.54
CA GLU A 554 -0.86 24.18 -11.46
C GLU A 554 0.52 24.14 -10.83
N TRP A 555 1.30 23.09 -11.07
CA TRP A 555 2.67 23.03 -10.58
C TRP A 555 3.70 23.27 -11.68
N SER A 556 4.87 23.76 -11.28
CA SER A 556 6.07 23.82 -12.11
C SER A 556 7.28 23.37 -11.31
N ALA A 557 8.20 22.64 -11.94
CA ALA A 557 9.51 22.39 -11.35
C ALA A 557 10.37 23.65 -11.45
N LEU A 558 11.28 23.81 -10.50
CA LEU A 558 12.10 25.01 -10.37
C LEU A 558 13.59 24.71 -10.54
N ASP A 559 14.30 25.65 -11.16
CA ASP A 559 15.75 25.70 -11.12
C ASP A 559 16.26 26.24 -9.76
N ALA A 560 17.59 26.35 -9.61
CA ALA A 560 18.21 26.91 -8.40
C ALA A 560 17.87 28.40 -8.19
N GLY A 561 17.45 29.12 -9.23
CA GLY A 561 17.02 30.52 -9.20
C GLY A 561 15.52 30.70 -8.99
N ALA A 562 14.76 29.62 -8.72
CA ALA A 562 13.30 29.61 -8.57
C ALA A 562 12.50 29.99 -9.83
N LEU A 563 13.09 29.80 -11.03
CA LEU A 563 12.42 29.93 -12.32
C LEU A 563 11.83 28.58 -12.79
N PRO A 564 10.68 28.57 -13.47
CA PRO A 564 10.08 27.36 -14.03
C PRO A 564 10.99 26.66 -15.05
N LEU A 565 11.06 25.32 -14.97
CA LEU A 565 11.77 24.47 -15.91
C LEU A 565 10.80 23.79 -16.90
N ALA A 566 11.29 23.52 -18.11
CA ALA A 566 10.60 22.67 -19.08
C ALA A 566 10.70 21.19 -18.70
N ALA A 567 9.77 20.36 -19.21
CA ALA A 567 9.73 18.93 -18.89
C ALA A 567 11.03 18.18 -19.25
N ALA A 568 11.71 18.59 -20.31
CA ALA A 568 12.98 17.98 -20.76
C ALA A 568 14.14 18.19 -19.77
N ASP A 569 14.12 19.29 -19.00
CA ASP A 569 15.20 19.66 -18.07
C ASP A 569 15.01 19.06 -16.66
N LEU A 570 13.88 18.39 -16.42
CA LEU A 570 13.55 17.81 -15.11
C LEU A 570 14.60 16.80 -14.64
N ALA A 571 15.02 15.87 -15.51
CA ALA A 571 15.97 14.83 -15.14
C ALA A 571 17.30 15.43 -14.68
N ALA A 572 17.82 16.43 -15.40
CA ALA A 572 19.03 17.14 -15.02
C ALA A 572 18.89 17.86 -13.67
N ARG A 573 17.77 18.55 -13.44
CA ARG A 573 17.54 19.24 -12.16
C ARG A 573 17.42 18.27 -10.99
N PHE A 574 16.64 17.21 -11.13
CA PHE A 574 16.45 16.23 -10.07
C PHE A 574 17.71 15.40 -9.81
N ALA A 575 18.59 15.21 -10.81
CA ALA A 575 19.92 14.63 -10.61
C ALA A 575 20.79 15.50 -9.67
N VAL A 576 20.79 16.82 -9.86
CA VAL A 576 21.51 17.75 -8.97
C VAL A 576 20.98 17.65 -7.54
N LEU A 577 19.66 17.63 -7.37
CA LEU A 577 19.02 17.47 -6.06
C LEU A 577 19.34 16.09 -5.43
N GLY A 578 19.38 15.04 -6.24
CA GLY A 578 19.76 13.68 -5.82
C GLY A 578 21.22 13.58 -5.36
N ALA A 579 22.12 14.35 -5.96
CA ALA A 579 23.51 14.44 -5.50
C ALA A 579 23.60 15.02 -4.07
N ILE A 580 22.82 16.07 -3.78
CA ILE A 580 22.74 16.67 -2.43
C ILE A 580 22.25 15.63 -1.40
N LEU A 581 21.28 14.79 -1.77
CA LEU A 581 20.84 13.70 -0.89
C LEU A 581 21.94 12.68 -0.62
N THR A 582 22.72 12.35 -1.65
CA THR A 582 23.78 11.33 -1.57
C THR A 582 24.93 11.76 -0.67
N GLU A 583 25.13 13.07 -0.48
CA GLU A 583 26.09 13.61 0.50
C GLU A 583 25.75 13.23 1.96
N GLY A 584 24.54 12.73 2.24
CA GLY A 584 24.19 12.11 3.53
C GLY A 584 24.12 13.09 4.70
N ARG A 585 23.77 14.36 4.45
CA ARG A 585 23.67 15.37 5.49
C ARG A 585 22.51 15.07 6.45
N SER A 586 22.77 15.07 7.76
CA SER A 586 21.82 14.66 8.80
C SER A 586 20.67 15.65 9.04
N ASP A 587 20.74 16.83 8.45
CA ASP A 587 19.87 17.97 8.72
C ASP A 587 19.00 18.37 7.50
N LEU A 588 18.99 17.53 6.46
CA LEU A 588 18.13 17.71 5.30
C LEU A 588 16.66 17.71 5.71
N ALA A 589 15.89 18.68 5.24
CA ALA A 589 14.46 18.77 5.53
C ALA A 589 13.68 19.34 4.34
N LEU A 590 12.42 18.93 4.23
CA LEU A 590 11.47 19.56 3.32
C LEU A 590 10.99 20.89 3.94
N ALA A 591 11.21 22.00 3.24
CA ALA A 591 10.75 23.33 3.62
C ALA A 591 9.65 23.83 2.67
N VAL A 592 8.69 24.59 3.23
CA VAL A 592 7.55 25.16 2.49
C VAL A 592 7.45 26.65 2.77
N ARG A 593 7.17 27.43 1.73
CA ARG A 593 6.94 28.89 1.78
C ARG A 593 5.72 29.27 0.96
N PHE A 594 4.92 30.23 1.44
CA PHE A 594 3.84 30.85 0.68
C PHE A 594 4.33 32.13 0.00
N GLU A 595 3.99 32.33 -1.28
CA GLU A 595 4.30 33.51 -2.08
C GLU A 595 3.00 34.12 -2.62
N CYS A 596 2.91 35.44 -2.71
CA CYS A 596 1.71 36.15 -3.18
C CYS A 596 2.07 37.41 -3.96
N SER A 597 1.25 37.77 -4.94
CA SER A 597 1.38 39.02 -5.68
C SER A 597 0.89 40.25 -4.92
N ALA A 598 0.24 40.05 -3.78
CA ALA A 598 -0.32 41.12 -2.97
C ALA A 598 0.18 41.03 -1.53
N THR A 599 0.52 42.19 -0.96
CA THR A 599 0.89 42.30 0.46
C THR A 599 -0.26 41.94 1.37
N ASP A 600 0.06 41.55 2.60
CA ASP A 600 -0.92 41.25 3.65
C ASP A 600 -1.88 40.13 3.25
N SER A 601 -1.40 39.17 2.45
CA SER A 601 -2.18 38.00 2.06
C SER A 601 -1.95 36.85 3.03
N ILE A 602 -3.03 36.25 3.52
CA ILE A 602 -3.03 35.17 4.48
C ILE A 602 -3.42 33.88 3.77
N PHE A 603 -2.53 32.90 3.75
CA PHE A 603 -2.85 31.52 3.40
C PHE A 603 -3.35 30.80 4.66
N THR A 604 -4.64 30.48 4.69
CA THR A 604 -5.27 29.81 5.85
C THR A 604 -4.71 28.39 6.04
N PRO A 605 -4.76 27.82 7.27
CA PRO A 605 -4.22 26.50 7.53
C PRO A 605 -4.73 25.42 6.57
N ALA A 606 -3.81 24.65 5.98
CA ALA A 606 -4.11 23.69 4.91
C ALA A 606 -3.57 22.29 5.19
N GLU A 607 -4.16 21.29 4.55
CA GLU A 607 -3.61 19.94 4.44
C GLU A 607 -3.14 19.68 3.04
N VAL A 608 -1.87 19.33 2.92
CA VAL A 608 -1.21 19.11 1.65
C VAL A 608 -0.69 17.68 1.62
N ALA A 609 -1.18 16.88 0.68
CA ALA A 609 -0.57 15.59 0.41
C ALA A 609 0.74 15.83 -0.34
N PHE A 610 1.83 15.29 0.20
CA PHE A 610 3.15 15.34 -0.45
C PHE A 610 3.63 13.91 -0.69
N THR A 611 4.03 13.63 -1.92
CA THR A 611 4.61 12.35 -2.31
C THR A 611 6.09 12.54 -2.65
N GLY A 612 6.95 11.77 -2.00
CA GLY A 612 8.39 11.72 -2.29
C GLY A 612 8.70 10.91 -3.55
N PHE A 613 9.90 11.10 -4.10
CA PHE A 613 10.37 10.36 -5.27
C PHE A 613 10.43 8.84 -5.05
N ASP A 614 10.60 8.39 -3.81
CA ASP A 614 10.55 6.99 -3.39
C ASP A 614 9.12 6.44 -3.25
N GLY A 615 8.11 7.26 -3.56
CA GLY A 615 6.73 6.87 -3.32
C GLY A 615 6.40 6.70 -1.83
N GLN A 616 7.09 7.37 -0.90
CA GLN A 616 6.51 7.65 0.42
C GLN A 616 5.59 8.87 0.32
N ALA A 617 4.55 8.95 1.15
CA ALA A 617 3.71 10.14 1.20
C ALA A 617 3.36 10.51 2.62
N VAL A 618 3.24 11.81 2.83
CA VAL A 618 2.92 12.41 4.10
C VAL A 618 1.79 13.42 3.90
N LEU A 619 0.88 13.47 4.88
CA LEU A 619 -0.12 14.52 4.95
C LEU A 619 0.47 15.69 5.74
N ILE A 620 0.91 16.73 5.04
CA ILE A 620 1.49 17.93 5.65
C ILE A 620 0.37 18.78 6.22
N HIS A 621 0.46 19.09 7.51
CA HIS A 621 -0.40 20.04 8.17
C HIS A 621 0.26 21.42 8.17
N LEU A 622 -0.03 22.25 7.16
CA LEU A 622 0.49 23.61 7.04
C LEU A 622 -0.21 24.58 8.02
N PRO A 623 0.52 25.47 8.71
CA PRO A 623 -0.08 26.50 9.54
C PRO A 623 -0.68 27.61 8.65
N GLU A 624 -1.17 28.66 9.30
CA GLU A 624 -1.39 29.92 8.59
C GLU A 624 -0.05 30.51 8.16
N LEU A 625 0.02 31.02 6.93
CA LEU A 625 1.21 31.65 6.37
C LEU A 625 0.85 33.06 5.87
N LEU A 626 1.49 34.08 6.43
CA LEU A 626 1.30 35.48 6.05
C LEU A 626 2.37 35.90 5.05
N ALA A 627 1.96 36.44 3.89
CA ALA A 627 2.86 36.98 2.88
C ALA A 627 3.06 38.50 3.05
N ASP A 628 3.90 38.89 4.00
CA ASP A 628 4.25 40.28 4.35
C ASP A 628 5.74 40.61 4.11
N LEU A 629 6.59 39.60 3.94
CA LEU A 629 8.03 39.78 3.73
C LEU A 629 8.36 40.06 2.26
N THR A 630 9.40 40.88 2.05
CA THR A 630 9.96 41.19 0.72
C THR A 630 11.45 40.89 0.61
N GLU A 631 12.16 40.74 1.74
CA GLU A 631 13.59 40.42 1.80
C GLU A 631 13.85 38.92 1.67
N GLU A 632 14.85 38.52 0.88
CA GLU A 632 15.11 37.10 0.53
C GLU A 632 15.96 36.34 1.56
N ALA A 633 16.19 36.93 2.75
CA ALA A 633 17.03 36.36 3.78
C ALA A 633 16.29 35.29 4.62
N ALA A 634 17.00 34.20 4.94
CA ALA A 634 16.54 33.22 5.91
C ALA A 634 16.22 33.89 7.27
N PRO A 635 15.29 33.35 8.09
CA PRO A 635 14.96 33.91 9.40
C PRO A 635 16.16 33.99 10.37
N ASP A 636 17.17 33.17 10.14
CA ASP A 636 18.44 33.13 10.88
C ASP A 636 19.52 34.06 10.29
N GLY A 637 19.21 34.79 9.21
CA GLY A 637 20.08 35.76 8.55
C GLY A 637 21.11 35.18 7.57
N THR A 638 21.13 33.85 7.34
CA THR A 638 22.31 33.20 6.74
C THR A 638 22.18 32.65 5.32
N ALA A 639 21.10 32.86 4.56
CA ALA A 639 21.14 32.64 3.09
C ALA A 639 19.97 33.24 2.33
N ARG A 640 20.15 33.32 1.00
CA ARG A 640 19.20 33.78 0.00
C ARG A 640 18.29 32.63 -0.48
N TRP A 641 16.98 32.70 -0.20
CA TRP A 641 15.97 31.84 -0.86
C TRP A 641 15.32 32.62 -2.02
N PRO A 642 15.71 32.36 -3.28
CA PRO A 642 15.25 33.14 -4.43
C PRO A 642 13.72 33.10 -4.60
N ARG A 643 13.14 34.21 -5.06
CA ARG A 643 11.69 34.37 -5.27
C ARG A 643 11.25 33.93 -6.66
N GLY A 644 9.95 33.67 -6.79
CA GLY A 644 9.32 33.49 -8.09
C GLY A 644 9.37 34.73 -8.98
N PRO A 645 9.20 34.56 -10.31
CA PRO A 645 9.10 35.68 -11.22
C PRO A 645 7.88 36.54 -10.87
N ALA A 646 7.92 37.82 -11.28
CA ALA A 646 6.78 38.72 -11.15
C ALA A 646 5.50 38.05 -11.72
N PRO A 647 4.35 38.13 -11.02
CA PRO A 647 4.01 39.15 -10.01
C PRO A 647 4.18 38.73 -8.53
N LEU A 648 4.79 37.59 -8.20
CA LEU A 648 4.90 37.07 -6.81
C LEU A 648 5.93 37.83 -5.95
N ALA A 649 5.58 39.04 -5.49
CA ALA A 649 6.50 39.95 -4.81
C ALA A 649 6.65 39.71 -3.29
N HIS A 650 5.64 39.15 -2.64
CA HIS A 650 5.55 38.99 -1.17
C HIS A 650 5.60 37.51 -0.78
N HIS A 651 6.13 37.20 0.41
CA HIS A 651 6.25 35.82 0.87
C HIS A 651 6.16 35.67 2.39
N SER A 652 5.92 34.45 2.85
CA SER A 652 5.88 34.10 4.27
C SER A 652 7.22 33.65 4.83
N ALA A 653 7.34 33.67 6.16
CA ALA A 653 8.35 32.86 6.83
C ALA A 653 8.20 31.39 6.42
N ALA A 654 9.32 30.69 6.25
CA ALA A 654 9.32 29.30 5.85
C ALA A 654 9.07 28.35 7.03
N VAL A 655 8.44 27.20 6.73
CA VAL A 655 8.23 26.11 7.69
C VAL A 655 8.90 24.82 7.22
N GLN A 656 9.44 24.05 8.15
CA GLN A 656 10.00 22.71 7.90
C GLN A 656 8.98 21.63 8.26
N VAL A 657 8.99 20.53 7.50
CA VAL A 657 8.08 19.40 7.64
C VAL A 657 8.77 18.24 8.33
N GLY A 658 8.12 17.64 9.32
CA GLY A 658 8.60 16.43 10.00
C GLY A 658 7.89 15.18 9.52
N ALA A 659 8.44 14.01 9.87
CA ALA A 659 8.03 12.74 9.28
C ALA A 659 6.57 12.34 9.54
N ASP A 660 5.93 12.92 10.56
CA ASP A 660 4.51 12.72 10.88
C ASP A 660 3.58 13.70 10.14
N GLY A 661 4.12 14.65 9.38
CA GLY A 661 3.39 15.72 8.71
C GLY A 661 3.17 16.97 9.55
N SER A 662 3.73 17.05 10.76
CA SER A 662 3.75 18.28 11.55
C SER A 662 4.66 19.32 10.89
N THR A 663 4.47 20.59 11.23
CA THR A 663 5.28 21.70 10.71
C THR A 663 5.86 22.56 11.83
N TRP A 664 7.13 22.97 11.65
CA TRP A 664 7.90 23.80 12.58
C TRP A 664 8.47 25.01 11.86
N ALA A 665 8.82 26.08 12.58
CA ALA A 665 9.58 27.17 11.97
C ALA A 665 10.98 26.67 11.56
N VAL A 666 11.38 26.95 10.32
CA VAL A 666 12.68 26.51 9.79
C VAL A 666 13.82 26.96 10.71
N GLY A 667 14.75 26.05 11.02
CA GLY A 667 15.94 26.34 11.83
C GLY A 667 15.66 26.43 13.34
N THR A 668 14.44 26.13 13.78
CA THR A 668 14.04 26.17 15.20
C THR A 668 13.25 24.91 15.58
N THR A 669 13.09 24.67 16.88
CA THR A 669 12.20 23.61 17.41
C THR A 669 10.77 24.12 17.65
N ALA A 670 10.46 25.35 17.21
CA ALA A 670 9.17 25.98 17.44
C ALA A 670 8.09 25.36 16.55
N LEU A 671 7.21 24.55 17.15
CA LEU A 671 6.07 23.91 16.49
C LEU A 671 5.09 24.98 15.97
N ARG A 672 4.75 24.91 14.68
CA ARG A 672 3.76 25.79 14.03
C ARG A 672 2.41 25.12 13.85
N ARG A 673 2.39 23.83 13.50
CA ARG A 673 1.16 23.04 13.48
C ARG A 673 1.45 21.56 13.69
N LYS A 674 0.74 20.96 14.64
CA LYS A 674 0.83 19.52 14.92
C LYS A 674 0.03 18.72 13.89
N SER A 675 0.59 17.59 13.48
CA SER A 675 -0.11 16.56 12.71
C SER A 675 -1.23 15.98 13.55
N LEU A 676 -2.40 15.79 12.93
CA LEU A 676 -3.48 15.08 13.60
C LEU A 676 -3.39 13.58 13.32
N GLY A 677 -2.69 13.15 12.27
CA GLY A 677 -2.58 11.76 11.81
C GLY A 677 -2.71 11.65 10.28
N PRO A 678 -2.40 10.49 9.69
CA PRO A 678 -2.09 10.37 8.26
C PRO A 678 -3.30 10.33 7.31
N ALA A 679 -4.53 10.26 7.82
CA ALA A 679 -5.72 10.16 6.97
C ALA A 679 -6.12 11.54 6.41
N ALA A 680 -6.21 11.60 5.08
CA ALA A 680 -6.54 12.81 4.34
C ALA A 680 -8.03 13.16 4.44
N PRO A 681 -8.38 14.39 4.82
CA PRO A 681 -9.72 14.92 4.63
C PRO A 681 -9.90 15.40 3.19
N LEU A 682 -11.14 15.31 2.69
CA LEU A 682 -11.54 15.90 1.41
C LEU A 682 -12.62 16.98 1.63
N PRO A 683 -12.91 17.84 0.64
CA PRO A 683 -13.78 18.99 0.82
C PRO A 683 -15.27 18.64 0.95
N GLY A 684 -15.86 18.88 2.14
CA GLY A 684 -17.30 19.20 2.32
C GLY A 684 -18.09 18.36 3.34
N PRO A 685 -19.05 18.94 4.10
CA PRO A 685 -19.12 20.32 4.55
C PRO A 685 -18.35 20.47 5.89
N VAL A 686 -17.49 21.49 5.91
CA VAL A 686 -16.73 22.10 7.02
C VAL A 686 -17.22 21.63 8.39
N ALA A 687 -16.42 21.04 9.30
CA ALA A 687 -14.96 20.98 9.48
C ALA A 687 -14.43 19.70 10.18
N MET A 688 -15.13 18.57 10.24
CA MET A 688 -14.46 17.32 10.69
C MET A 688 -13.60 16.65 9.62
N ARG A 689 -12.47 16.14 10.11
CA ARG A 689 -11.32 15.55 9.41
C ARG A 689 -11.51 14.02 9.42
N ARG A 690 -11.31 13.38 8.27
CA ARG A 690 -11.22 11.91 7.99
C ARG A 690 -12.52 11.24 7.63
N ARG A 691 -12.48 10.45 6.54
CA ARG A 691 -13.53 9.47 6.28
C ARG A 691 -13.46 8.33 7.25
N GLU A 692 -14.63 7.79 7.58
CA GLU A 692 -14.73 6.51 8.26
C GLU A 692 -14.79 5.39 7.22
N ALA A 693 -13.89 4.42 7.32
CA ALA A 693 -14.01 3.17 6.57
C ALA A 693 -15.21 2.39 7.09
N GLY A 694 -16.08 1.92 6.20
CA GLY A 694 -17.24 1.13 6.59
C GLY A 694 -17.60 0.09 5.54
N TRP A 695 -18.39 -0.89 5.97
CA TRP A 695 -18.91 -1.93 5.07
C TRP A 695 -20.19 -1.49 4.37
N ARG A 696 -20.28 -1.82 3.08
CA ARG A 696 -21.52 -1.84 2.28
C ARG A 696 -21.36 -2.85 1.15
N ARG A 697 -22.39 -3.65 0.88
CA ARG A 697 -22.42 -4.49 -0.32
C ARG A 697 -22.53 -3.60 -1.56
N LEU A 698 -21.50 -3.61 -2.38
CA LEU A 698 -21.46 -2.90 -3.65
C LEU A 698 -21.82 -3.91 -4.72
N CYS A 699 -23.04 -3.78 -5.24
CA CYS A 699 -23.57 -4.68 -6.25
C CYS A 699 -22.59 -4.83 -7.43
N PRO A 700 -22.24 -6.06 -7.85
CA PRO A 700 -21.28 -6.25 -8.94
C PRO A 700 -21.86 -5.90 -10.32
N TRP A 701 -23.17 -6.04 -10.52
CA TRP A 701 -23.80 -5.74 -11.81
C TRP A 701 -23.59 -4.27 -12.19
N GLN A 702 -22.91 -4.06 -13.33
CA GLN A 702 -22.48 -2.75 -13.85
C GLN A 702 -23.65 -1.81 -14.21
N ASN A 703 -24.89 -2.31 -14.25
CA ASN A 703 -26.07 -1.57 -14.68
C ASN A 703 -27.17 -1.60 -13.61
N GLU A 704 -27.14 -0.65 -12.67
CA GLU A 704 -28.31 -0.38 -11.83
C GLU A 704 -29.48 0.04 -12.72
N THR A 705 -30.61 -0.66 -12.60
CA THR A 705 -31.84 -0.26 -13.29
C THR A 705 -32.64 0.70 -12.42
N ALA A 706 -33.57 1.46 -13.01
CA ALA A 706 -34.42 2.40 -12.28
C ALA A 706 -35.22 1.77 -11.11
N VAL A 707 -35.35 0.43 -11.07
CA VAL A 707 -36.13 -0.31 -10.07
C VAL A 707 -35.22 -0.96 -8.99
N ALA A 708 -33.90 -1.02 -9.21
CA ALA A 708 -32.94 -1.68 -8.33
C ALA A 708 -31.67 -0.82 -8.17
N VAL A 709 -31.81 0.33 -7.50
CA VAL A 709 -30.74 1.28 -7.21
C VAL A 709 -30.28 1.11 -5.76
N LEU A 710 -28.98 0.94 -5.54
CA LEU A 710 -28.43 0.98 -4.19
C LEU A 710 -28.43 2.42 -3.67
N GLY A 711 -28.79 2.62 -2.39
CA GLY A 711 -28.65 3.93 -1.77
C GLY A 711 -27.18 4.43 -1.82
N PRO A 712 -26.95 5.73 -2.00
CA PRO A 712 -25.60 6.28 -2.11
C PRO A 712 -24.79 6.11 -0.82
N THR A 713 -23.48 6.06 -0.98
CA THR A 713 -22.48 6.25 0.08
C THR A 713 -22.79 7.53 0.83
N ARG A 714 -22.75 7.48 2.15
CA ARG A 714 -22.96 8.68 2.97
C ARG A 714 -21.76 9.64 2.82
N PRO A 715 -21.98 10.96 2.81
CA PRO A 715 -20.88 11.92 2.87
C PRO A 715 -19.93 11.63 4.05
N GLY A 716 -18.62 11.75 3.83
CA GLY A 716 -17.61 11.44 4.84
C GLY A 716 -17.41 9.94 5.16
N ARG A 717 -17.97 9.02 4.35
CA ARG A 717 -17.74 7.57 4.48
C ARG A 717 -16.99 7.02 3.27
N LEU A 718 -16.11 6.05 3.51
CA LEU A 718 -15.53 5.18 2.48
C LEU A 718 -16.17 3.81 2.64
N ASP A 719 -17.11 3.48 1.76
CA ASP A 719 -17.79 2.19 1.78
C ASP A 719 -16.96 1.15 1.02
N VAL A 720 -16.70 0.00 1.63
CA VAL A 720 -15.89 -1.09 1.08
C VAL A 720 -16.70 -2.38 1.07
N ASP A 721 -16.60 -3.11 -0.05
CA ASP A 721 -17.08 -4.48 -0.23
C ASP A 721 -15.88 -5.43 -0.34
N PRO A 722 -15.47 -6.08 0.77
CA PRO A 722 -14.29 -6.92 0.77
C PRO A 722 -14.48 -8.22 -0.02
N ALA A 723 -15.71 -8.70 -0.24
CA ALA A 723 -15.94 -9.95 -0.99
C ALA A 723 -15.63 -9.81 -2.48
N PHE A 724 -15.94 -8.65 -3.06
CA PHE A 724 -15.71 -8.37 -4.49
C PHE A 724 -14.50 -7.46 -4.74
N GLY A 725 -13.90 -6.89 -3.68
CA GLY A 725 -12.80 -5.95 -3.82
C GLY A 725 -13.27 -4.67 -4.51
N LEU A 726 -14.37 -4.12 -4.02
CA LEU A 726 -14.94 -2.86 -4.51
C LEU A 726 -14.95 -1.82 -3.39
N PHE A 727 -14.92 -0.55 -3.76
CA PHE A 727 -15.16 0.56 -2.82
C PHE A 727 -15.89 1.71 -3.50
N ALA A 728 -16.54 2.54 -2.68
CA ALA A 728 -17.31 3.68 -3.13
C ALA A 728 -17.12 4.91 -2.22
N LEU A 729 -17.21 6.07 -2.86
CA LEU A 729 -17.18 7.39 -2.23
C LEU A 729 -18.45 8.15 -2.66
N ASN A 730 -18.95 9.02 -1.78
CA ASN A 730 -20.03 9.93 -2.16
C ASN A 730 -19.55 10.88 -3.28
N THR A 731 -20.40 11.23 -4.23
CA THR A 731 -20.02 12.17 -5.31
C THR A 731 -19.77 13.60 -4.78
N GLY A 732 -20.49 14.03 -3.75
CA GLY A 732 -20.36 15.36 -3.13
C GLY A 732 -19.09 15.55 -2.29
N ASP A 733 -18.41 14.47 -1.95
CA ASP A 733 -17.15 14.46 -1.18
C ASP A 733 -15.94 14.94 -2.01
N GLY A 734 -16.07 14.97 -3.34
CA GLY A 734 -15.00 15.31 -4.29
C GLY A 734 -13.81 14.35 -4.28
N ILE A 735 -12.95 14.40 -5.30
CA ILE A 735 -11.61 13.78 -5.26
C ILE A 735 -10.65 14.84 -5.78
N VAL A 736 -9.74 15.32 -4.94
CA VAL A 736 -8.73 16.31 -5.35
C VAL A 736 -7.65 15.55 -6.11
N PRO A 737 -7.45 15.80 -7.42
CA PRO A 737 -6.37 15.17 -8.17
C PRO A 737 -5.02 15.77 -7.80
N HIS A 738 -3.95 15.12 -8.25
CA HIS A 738 -2.66 15.81 -8.28
C HIS A 738 -2.77 17.01 -9.23
N PRO A 739 -2.24 18.19 -8.84
CA PRO A 739 -2.14 19.36 -9.70
C PRO A 739 -1.52 18.99 -11.06
N PRO A 740 -2.05 19.52 -12.19
CA PRO A 740 -1.40 19.37 -13.48
C PRO A 740 -0.16 20.28 -13.57
N ALA A 741 0.76 19.93 -14.45
CA ALA A 741 1.84 20.82 -14.89
C ALA A 741 1.77 21.00 -16.41
N ALA A 742 2.35 22.09 -16.90
CA ALA A 742 2.57 22.27 -18.34
C ALA A 742 3.33 21.05 -18.89
N ASP A 743 2.77 20.43 -19.93
CA ASP A 743 3.31 19.26 -20.65
C ASP A 743 3.46 17.96 -19.84
N ILE A 744 2.97 17.90 -18.59
CA ILE A 744 3.04 16.69 -17.76
C ILE A 744 1.63 16.31 -17.31
N PRO A 745 1.08 15.20 -17.83
CA PRO A 745 -0.21 14.69 -17.39
C PRO A 745 -0.25 14.45 -15.87
N ALA A 746 -1.38 14.77 -15.25
CA ALA A 746 -1.62 14.51 -13.84
C ALA A 746 -1.68 12.99 -13.58
N PRO A 747 -0.99 12.48 -12.55
CA PRO A 747 -1.07 11.07 -12.20
C PRO A 747 -2.45 10.71 -11.61
N PRO A 748 -2.81 9.41 -11.57
CA PRO A 748 -4.04 8.95 -10.95
C PRO A 748 -4.19 9.43 -9.50
N ALA A 749 -5.36 9.99 -9.19
CA ALA A 749 -5.65 10.53 -7.87
C ALA A 749 -5.97 9.45 -6.82
N VAL A 750 -6.41 8.27 -7.27
CA VAL A 750 -6.84 7.15 -6.42
C VAL A 750 -5.92 5.97 -6.65
N THR A 751 -5.37 5.44 -5.57
CA THR A 751 -4.53 4.23 -5.59
C THR A 751 -4.89 3.33 -4.40
N VAL A 752 -4.50 2.07 -4.45
CA VAL A 752 -4.82 1.10 -3.41
C VAL A 752 -3.59 0.33 -2.97
N ASP A 753 -3.53 0.03 -1.67
CA ASP A 753 -2.67 -1.01 -1.13
C ASP A 753 -3.52 -2.26 -0.90
N LEU A 754 -3.06 -3.42 -1.35
CA LEU A 754 -3.71 -4.72 -1.12
C LEU A 754 -2.69 -5.86 -1.06
N GLU A 755 -3.13 -7.04 -0.68
CA GLU A 755 -2.31 -8.25 -0.70
C GLU A 755 -2.71 -9.11 -1.91
N ALA A 756 -1.78 -9.30 -2.85
CA ALA A 756 -1.96 -10.16 -4.01
C ALA A 756 -1.75 -11.63 -3.60
N GLY A 757 -2.77 -12.46 -3.78
CA GLY A 757 -2.70 -13.89 -3.47
C GLY A 757 -2.16 -14.71 -4.64
N ALA A 758 -1.24 -15.62 -4.38
CA ALA A 758 -0.79 -16.62 -5.35
C ALA A 758 -0.41 -17.95 -4.69
N THR A 759 -0.33 -19.03 -5.49
CA THR A 759 0.17 -20.31 -4.99
C THR A 759 1.68 -20.31 -4.80
N MET A 760 2.44 -19.69 -5.70
CA MET A 760 3.89 -19.47 -5.59
C MET A 760 4.26 -18.23 -6.40
N GLU A 761 5.53 -17.84 -6.39
CA GLU A 761 6.06 -16.73 -7.19
C GLU A 761 6.06 -17.13 -8.68
N LEU A 762 4.93 -16.87 -9.34
CA LEU A 762 4.64 -17.15 -10.75
C LEU A 762 3.81 -16.01 -11.34
N GLY A 763 4.13 -15.62 -12.58
CA GLY A 763 3.53 -14.50 -13.27
C GLY A 763 4.05 -13.16 -12.75
N ALA A 764 3.39 -12.07 -13.13
CA ALA A 764 3.78 -10.69 -12.80
C ALA A 764 3.46 -10.32 -11.34
N LEU A 765 3.74 -11.19 -10.38
CA LEU A 765 3.56 -10.88 -8.97
C LEU A 765 4.56 -9.81 -8.51
N PRO A 766 4.21 -8.99 -7.51
CA PRO A 766 5.08 -7.96 -6.96
C PRO A 766 6.15 -8.59 -6.07
N VAL A 767 7.15 -9.20 -6.72
CA VAL A 767 8.32 -9.82 -6.07
C VAL A 767 9.59 -9.24 -6.68
N ASP A 768 10.73 -9.47 -6.03
CA ASP A 768 12.03 -9.19 -6.62
C ASP A 768 12.39 -10.31 -7.59
N HIS A 769 12.03 -10.15 -8.88
CA HIS A 769 12.23 -11.16 -9.92
C HIS A 769 13.72 -11.54 -10.08
N ARG A 770 14.63 -10.62 -9.75
CA ARG A 770 16.08 -10.81 -9.89
C ARG A 770 16.59 -11.99 -9.07
N ARG A 771 15.99 -12.23 -7.89
CA ARG A 771 16.32 -13.36 -7.00
C ARG A 771 16.02 -14.72 -7.61
N PHE A 772 15.06 -14.79 -8.53
CA PHE A 772 14.64 -16.05 -9.15
C PHE A 772 15.33 -16.29 -10.49
N LEU A 773 15.79 -15.24 -11.14
CA LEU A 773 16.46 -15.32 -12.44
C LEU A 773 17.95 -15.63 -12.32
N ASN A 774 18.54 -15.58 -11.11
CA ASN A 774 19.97 -15.82 -10.84
C ASN A 774 20.90 -15.07 -11.82
N ARG A 775 20.49 -13.87 -12.22
CA ARG A 775 21.22 -12.98 -13.12
C ARG A 775 21.13 -11.58 -12.56
N LEU A 776 22.27 -10.89 -12.48
CA LEU A 776 22.27 -9.46 -12.19
C LEU A 776 21.82 -8.73 -13.47
N PRO A 777 20.64 -8.10 -13.49
CA PRO A 777 20.19 -7.44 -14.69
C PRO A 777 21.01 -6.15 -14.93
N PRO A 778 21.21 -5.73 -16.19
CA PRO A 778 21.86 -4.46 -16.50
C PRO A 778 21.08 -3.28 -15.88
N PRO A 779 21.75 -2.17 -15.54
CA PRO A 779 21.09 -0.98 -15.00
C PRO A 779 20.06 -0.44 -16.01
N ALA A 780 19.00 0.19 -15.49
CA ALA A 780 17.98 0.80 -16.32
C ALA A 780 18.57 1.97 -17.13
N THR A 781 18.20 2.06 -18.41
CA THR A 781 18.53 3.21 -19.27
C THR A 781 17.42 4.24 -19.27
N ARG A 782 16.16 3.83 -19.04
CA ARG A 782 14.97 4.69 -18.95
C ARG A 782 13.98 4.16 -17.93
N LEU A 783 13.19 5.08 -17.38
CA LEU A 783 12.17 4.78 -16.39
C LEU A 783 10.77 5.12 -16.93
N VAL A 784 9.80 4.28 -16.59
CA VAL A 784 8.38 4.51 -16.89
C VAL A 784 7.59 4.57 -15.58
N SER A 785 6.81 5.64 -15.40
CA SER A 785 5.91 5.79 -14.26
C SER A 785 4.70 6.66 -14.58
N VAL A 786 3.51 6.08 -14.50
CA VAL A 786 2.24 6.79 -14.57
C VAL A 786 1.91 7.51 -13.26
N SER A 787 2.32 6.96 -12.11
CA SER A 787 2.11 7.54 -10.78
C SER A 787 3.01 8.75 -10.49
N GLY A 788 4.14 8.87 -11.17
CA GLY A 788 5.08 10.01 -11.06
C GLY A 788 6.17 9.86 -9.99
N HIS A 789 6.21 8.75 -9.26
CA HIS A 789 7.30 8.39 -8.34
C HIS A 789 8.17 7.26 -8.92
N LEU A 790 9.26 6.92 -8.24
CA LEU A 790 10.27 5.94 -8.67
C LEU A 790 10.24 4.63 -7.87
N GLY A 791 9.29 4.50 -6.93
CA GLY A 791 9.11 3.29 -6.12
C GLY A 791 9.96 3.29 -4.84
N ARG A 792 9.64 2.39 -3.90
CA ARG A 792 10.18 2.43 -2.52
C ARG A 792 11.69 2.24 -2.44
N ASP A 793 12.23 1.40 -3.31
CA ASP A 793 13.66 1.08 -3.35
C ASP A 793 14.43 2.01 -4.32
N ALA A 794 13.84 3.16 -4.67
CA ALA A 794 14.46 4.13 -5.55
C ALA A 794 15.75 4.68 -4.94
N THR A 795 16.81 4.68 -5.74
CA THR A 795 18.08 5.31 -5.38
C THR A 795 18.15 6.72 -5.98
N PRO A 796 18.89 7.67 -5.36
CA PRO A 796 19.07 9.00 -5.94
C PRO A 796 19.64 9.00 -7.37
N ALA A 797 20.43 7.97 -7.74
CA ALA A 797 20.97 7.82 -9.09
C ALA A 797 19.88 7.68 -10.17
N MET A 798 18.72 7.11 -9.84
CA MET A 798 17.61 6.95 -10.77
C MET A 798 17.00 8.29 -11.19
N LEU A 799 17.18 9.37 -10.41
CA LEU A 799 16.70 10.71 -10.76
C LEU A 799 17.39 11.30 -11.99
N ALA A 800 18.56 10.77 -12.38
CA ALA A 800 19.29 11.18 -13.58
C ALA A 800 18.80 10.50 -14.88
N LEU A 801 17.97 9.47 -14.78
CA LEU A 801 17.51 8.72 -15.95
C LEU A 801 16.34 9.43 -16.66
N PRO A 802 16.22 9.31 -18.00
CA PRO A 802 15.04 9.76 -18.74
C PRO A 802 13.77 9.05 -18.24
N ARG A 803 12.69 9.83 -18.11
CA ARG A 803 11.43 9.39 -17.52
C ARG A 803 10.27 9.56 -18.49
N HIS A 804 9.39 8.57 -18.54
CA HIS A 804 8.23 8.54 -19.45
C HIS A 804 6.94 8.18 -18.69
N ARG A 805 5.80 8.65 -19.20
CA ARG A 805 4.46 8.38 -18.63
C ARG A 805 3.79 7.12 -19.18
N SER A 806 4.26 6.64 -20.33
CA SER A 806 3.74 5.48 -21.04
C SER A 806 4.89 4.62 -21.55
N VAL A 807 4.61 3.34 -21.76
CA VAL A 807 5.58 2.40 -22.33
C VAL A 807 5.85 2.76 -23.79
N ALA A 808 4.82 3.14 -24.55
CA ALA A 808 4.94 3.60 -25.93
C ALA A 808 5.86 4.83 -26.06
N ALA A 809 5.78 5.80 -25.15
CA ALA A 809 6.67 6.97 -25.18
C ALA A 809 8.14 6.59 -24.90
N ALA A 810 8.38 5.63 -24.01
CA ALA A 810 9.73 5.13 -23.74
C ALA A 810 10.30 4.38 -24.94
N LEU A 811 9.50 3.54 -25.61
CA LEU A 811 9.89 2.84 -26.84
C LEU A 811 10.20 3.83 -27.98
N ALA A 812 9.37 4.86 -28.15
CA ALA A 812 9.63 5.91 -29.15
C ALA A 812 10.94 6.66 -28.88
N ALA A 813 11.24 6.96 -27.62
CA ALA A 813 12.48 7.63 -27.24
C ALA A 813 13.73 6.73 -27.41
N ALA A 814 13.58 5.41 -27.21
CA ALA A 814 14.66 4.44 -27.40
C ALA A 814 15.16 4.40 -28.85
N ALA A 815 14.28 4.56 -29.84
CA ALA A 815 14.65 4.57 -31.27
C ALA A 815 15.66 5.67 -31.64
N GLY A 816 15.64 6.81 -30.94
CA GLY A 816 16.55 7.93 -31.19
C GLY A 816 17.87 7.90 -30.42
N SER A 817 18.10 6.87 -29.59
CA SER A 817 19.22 6.85 -28.63
C SER A 817 20.56 6.40 -29.21
N GLY A 818 20.54 5.55 -30.24
CA GLY A 818 21.73 4.88 -30.76
C GLY A 818 22.38 3.86 -29.81
N ALA A 819 21.77 3.57 -28.65
CA ALA A 819 22.30 2.63 -27.69
C ALA A 819 22.12 1.18 -28.18
N ARG A 820 23.16 0.34 -28.02
CA ARG A 820 23.08 -1.09 -28.35
C ARG A 820 22.15 -1.84 -27.40
N HIS A 821 22.22 -1.54 -26.10
CA HIS A 821 21.43 -2.15 -25.05
C HIS A 821 20.47 -1.12 -24.46
N GLU A 822 19.18 -1.40 -24.50
CA GLU A 822 18.14 -0.53 -23.96
C GLU A 822 17.31 -1.29 -22.92
N VAL A 823 17.18 -0.70 -21.73
CA VAL A 823 16.48 -1.27 -20.58
C VAL A 823 15.44 -0.28 -20.08
N ILE A 824 14.18 -0.56 -20.40
CA ILE A 824 13.02 0.20 -19.96
C ILE A 824 12.50 -0.43 -18.66
N GLU A 825 12.71 0.26 -17.54
CA GLU A 825 12.24 -0.19 -16.23
C GLU A 825 10.96 0.55 -15.81
N ILE A 826 9.88 -0.18 -15.55
CA ILE A 826 8.61 0.35 -15.06
C ILE A 826 8.64 0.34 -13.54
N VAL A 827 8.62 1.53 -12.93
CA VAL A 827 8.96 1.73 -11.50
C VAL A 827 7.74 1.96 -10.60
N ASP A 828 6.55 1.61 -11.08
CA ASP A 828 5.32 1.63 -10.31
C ASP A 828 4.35 0.50 -10.68
N SER A 829 3.36 0.30 -9.82
CA SER A 829 2.25 -0.63 -10.01
C SER A 829 1.06 0.05 -10.73
N GLY A 830 1.36 0.79 -11.80
CA GLY A 830 0.40 1.56 -12.58
C GLY A 830 -0.46 0.74 -13.54
N PHE A 831 -1.54 1.37 -14.04
CA PHE A 831 -2.34 0.89 -15.18
C PHE A 831 -2.03 1.75 -16.41
N TYR A 832 -1.48 1.12 -17.44
CA TYR A 832 -1.07 1.75 -18.69
C TYR A 832 -2.13 1.43 -19.75
N ALA A 833 -3.11 2.32 -19.86
CA ALA A 833 -4.29 2.13 -20.70
C ALA A 833 -3.97 2.34 -22.20
N ALA A 834 -4.55 1.50 -23.05
CA ALA A 834 -4.51 1.63 -24.51
C ALA A 834 -3.11 1.91 -25.12
N GLU A 835 -2.07 1.20 -24.67
CA GLU A 835 -0.71 1.35 -25.16
C GLU A 835 -0.58 0.82 -26.60
N ALA A 836 -0.01 1.64 -27.48
CA ALA A 836 0.33 1.28 -28.85
C ALA A 836 1.84 1.03 -28.94
N LEU A 837 2.24 -0.25 -28.87
CA LEU A 837 3.63 -0.65 -28.82
C LEU A 837 4.25 -0.63 -30.21
N VAL A 838 5.00 0.43 -30.52
CA VAL A 838 5.85 0.52 -31.72
C VAL A 838 7.27 0.18 -31.32
N TRP A 839 7.77 -0.95 -31.80
CA TRP A 839 9.07 -1.47 -31.40
C TRP A 839 10.22 -0.68 -32.05
N PRO A 840 11.21 -0.20 -31.27
CA PRO A 840 12.26 0.68 -31.79
C PRO A 840 13.26 -0.06 -32.67
N VAL A 841 13.67 0.59 -33.76
CA VAL A 841 14.85 0.21 -34.55
C VAL A 841 16.08 0.88 -33.93
N GLY A 842 17.22 0.17 -33.88
CA GLY A 842 18.47 0.73 -33.34
C GLY A 842 19.13 -0.17 -32.30
N PRO A 843 18.48 -0.44 -31.13
CA PRO A 843 19.06 -1.34 -30.15
C PRO A 843 19.12 -2.77 -30.67
N SER A 844 20.22 -3.49 -30.37
CA SER A 844 20.30 -4.92 -30.63
C SER A 844 19.75 -5.75 -29.48
N GLN A 845 19.69 -5.19 -28.26
CA GLN A 845 19.10 -5.81 -27.08
C GLN A 845 18.10 -4.87 -26.44
N LEU A 846 16.87 -5.35 -26.23
CA LEU A 846 15.79 -4.60 -25.61
C LEU A 846 15.21 -5.37 -24.43
N ALA A 847 15.17 -4.74 -23.26
CA ALA A 847 14.51 -5.28 -22.08
C ALA A 847 13.40 -4.32 -21.59
N ILE A 848 12.19 -4.84 -21.40
CA ILE A 848 11.11 -4.15 -20.69
C ILE A 848 10.83 -4.93 -19.42
N ARG A 849 11.00 -4.29 -18.27
CA ARG A 849 10.84 -4.97 -16.98
C ARG A 849 10.15 -4.14 -15.93
N ALA A 850 9.47 -4.79 -15.01
CA ALA A 850 9.04 -4.17 -13.76
C ALA A 850 10.23 -4.00 -12.80
N ALA A 851 10.21 -2.93 -12.00
CA ALA A 851 11.07 -2.81 -10.84
C ALA A 851 10.69 -3.85 -9.77
N ALA A 852 11.60 -4.08 -8.82
CA ALA A 852 11.35 -5.03 -7.73
C ALA A 852 10.09 -4.65 -6.95
N PHE A 853 9.26 -5.65 -6.64
CA PHE A 853 8.00 -5.49 -5.90
C PHE A 853 6.91 -4.65 -6.60
N GLU A 854 7.10 -4.27 -7.87
CA GLU A 854 6.08 -3.57 -8.65
C GLU A 854 5.34 -4.55 -9.57
N ARG A 855 4.07 -4.24 -9.86
CA ARG A 855 3.22 -5.00 -10.79
C ARG A 855 2.52 -4.05 -11.76
N PRO A 856 3.19 -3.62 -12.84
CA PRO A 856 2.57 -2.81 -13.87
C PRO A 856 1.57 -3.64 -14.68
N VAL A 857 0.40 -3.06 -14.97
CA VAL A 857 -0.61 -3.64 -15.84
C VAL A 857 -0.67 -2.82 -17.12
N ILE A 858 -0.35 -3.44 -18.24
CA ILE A 858 -0.28 -2.82 -19.56
C ILE A 858 -1.45 -3.34 -20.40
N GLU A 859 -2.38 -2.46 -20.72
CA GLU A 859 -3.43 -2.74 -21.69
C GLU A 859 -2.91 -2.41 -23.08
N VAL A 860 -2.61 -3.44 -23.86
CA VAL A 860 -2.05 -3.30 -25.20
C VAL A 860 -3.19 -3.18 -26.20
N ALA A 861 -3.33 -1.99 -26.79
CA ALA A 861 -4.28 -1.72 -27.86
C ALA A 861 -3.76 -2.25 -29.21
N SER A 862 -2.46 -2.10 -29.46
CA SER A 862 -1.79 -2.64 -30.64
C SER A 862 -0.31 -2.90 -30.38
N SER A 863 0.26 -3.84 -31.12
CA SER A 863 1.70 -4.10 -31.14
C SER A 863 2.15 -4.22 -32.59
N VAL A 864 3.08 -3.37 -33.00
CA VAL A 864 3.54 -3.28 -34.39
C VAL A 864 5.06 -3.44 -34.42
N PRO A 865 5.58 -4.64 -34.73
CA PRO A 865 7.01 -4.90 -34.86
C PRO A 865 7.73 -4.02 -35.88
N GLY A 866 7.10 -3.69 -37.02
CA GLY A 866 7.71 -2.90 -38.08
C GLY A 866 8.97 -3.55 -38.65
N LEU A 867 10.08 -2.80 -38.68
CA LEU A 867 11.41 -3.27 -39.12
C LEU A 867 12.33 -3.64 -37.94
N ALA A 868 11.82 -3.67 -36.70
CA ALA A 868 12.62 -3.99 -35.54
C ALA A 868 13.03 -5.47 -35.55
N ALA A 869 14.30 -5.73 -35.24
CA ALA A 869 14.85 -7.07 -35.04
C ALA A 869 15.94 -7.01 -33.97
N TYR A 870 16.00 -8.02 -33.10
CA TYR A 870 16.88 -8.00 -31.93
C TYR A 870 17.76 -9.25 -31.82
N GLU A 871 18.95 -9.10 -31.24
CA GLU A 871 19.72 -10.23 -30.70
C GLU A 871 18.99 -10.81 -29.48
N SER A 872 18.50 -9.95 -28.57
CA SER A 872 17.70 -10.37 -27.43
C SER A 872 16.53 -9.42 -27.11
N LEU A 873 15.37 -10.01 -26.83
CA LEU A 873 14.18 -9.33 -26.33
C LEU A 873 13.76 -9.94 -24.99
N ASP A 874 13.82 -9.15 -23.92
CA ASP A 874 13.47 -9.60 -22.58
C ASP A 874 12.25 -8.86 -22.04
N LEU A 875 11.21 -9.61 -21.67
CA LEU A 875 10.05 -9.10 -20.92
C LEU A 875 10.04 -9.74 -19.53
N ALA A 876 10.10 -8.90 -18.49
CA ALA A 876 10.18 -9.38 -17.12
C ALA A 876 9.18 -8.71 -16.16
N GLY A 877 8.38 -9.48 -15.44
CA GLY A 877 7.56 -8.96 -14.33
C GLY A 877 6.34 -8.10 -14.74
N VAL A 878 5.90 -8.16 -16.00
CA VAL A 878 4.82 -7.31 -16.53
C VAL A 878 3.50 -8.07 -16.67
N ALA A 879 2.39 -7.44 -16.27
CA ALA A 879 1.05 -7.95 -16.53
C ALA A 879 0.47 -7.30 -17.80
N LEU A 880 -0.10 -8.11 -18.68
CA LEU A 880 -0.58 -7.71 -19.99
C LEU A 880 -2.08 -8.02 -20.12
N VAL A 881 -2.81 -7.06 -20.66
CA VAL A 881 -4.19 -7.21 -21.13
C VAL A 881 -4.17 -6.91 -22.63
N ALA A 882 -4.45 -7.92 -23.46
CA ALA A 882 -4.45 -7.76 -24.91
C ALA A 882 -5.86 -8.02 -25.46
N VAL A 883 -6.37 -7.08 -26.26
CA VAL A 883 -7.67 -7.18 -26.94
C VAL A 883 -7.56 -7.79 -28.35
N ALA A 884 -6.35 -7.83 -28.89
CA ALA A 884 -5.98 -8.38 -30.19
C ALA A 884 -4.68 -9.20 -30.05
N PRO A 885 -4.32 -10.05 -31.03
CA PRO A 885 -3.04 -10.75 -31.03
C PRO A 885 -1.87 -9.83 -30.71
N LEU A 886 -1.00 -10.27 -29.80
CA LEU A 886 0.17 -9.50 -29.36
C LEU A 886 1.39 -9.98 -30.15
N ASP A 887 1.74 -9.24 -31.20
CA ASP A 887 2.91 -9.54 -32.03
C ASP A 887 4.19 -8.98 -31.41
N LEU A 888 5.12 -9.86 -31.01
CA LEU A 888 6.46 -9.46 -30.60
C LEU A 888 7.39 -9.37 -31.83
N PRO A 889 8.38 -8.46 -31.83
CA PRO A 889 9.33 -8.35 -32.93
C PRO A 889 10.25 -9.56 -33.01
N PRO A 890 10.73 -9.90 -34.22
CA PRO A 890 11.65 -11.01 -34.40
C PRO A 890 12.93 -10.80 -33.60
N ALA A 891 13.31 -11.82 -32.82
CA ALA A 891 14.58 -11.80 -32.10
C ALA A 891 15.28 -13.16 -32.19
N GLN A 892 16.62 -13.18 -32.08
CA GLN A 892 17.35 -14.43 -31.94
C GLN A 892 17.02 -15.10 -30.60
N GLN A 893 16.93 -14.32 -29.52
CA GLN A 893 16.53 -14.79 -28.20
C GLN A 893 15.36 -13.96 -27.65
N VAL A 894 14.29 -14.65 -27.23
CA VAL A 894 13.16 -14.01 -26.54
C VAL A 894 13.05 -14.61 -25.14
N THR A 895 13.08 -13.77 -24.09
CA THR A 895 12.87 -14.21 -22.71
C THR A 895 11.58 -13.62 -22.15
N LEU A 896 10.68 -14.48 -21.67
CA LEU A 896 9.46 -14.12 -20.95
C LEU A 896 9.54 -14.64 -19.52
N ALA A 897 9.93 -13.77 -18.60
CA ALA A 897 10.13 -14.10 -17.20
C ALA A 897 9.07 -13.42 -16.32
N PHE A 898 8.31 -14.15 -15.50
CA PHE A 898 7.29 -13.53 -14.64
C PHE A 898 6.29 -12.65 -15.41
N VAL A 899 5.92 -13.04 -16.63
CA VAL A 899 4.93 -12.33 -17.45
C VAL A 899 3.54 -12.92 -17.18
N SER A 900 2.53 -12.07 -17.04
CA SER A 900 1.13 -12.50 -16.87
C SER A 900 0.22 -11.96 -17.95
N MET A 901 -0.41 -12.83 -18.74
CA MET A 901 -1.58 -12.50 -19.55
C MET A 901 -2.83 -12.64 -18.67
N LEU A 902 -3.45 -11.51 -18.32
CA LEU A 902 -4.58 -11.48 -17.38
C LEU A 902 -5.87 -12.03 -17.99
N ARG A 903 -5.99 -12.02 -19.33
CA ARG A 903 -7.15 -12.57 -20.07
C ARG A 903 -6.67 -13.59 -21.10
N ALA A 904 -7.44 -14.65 -21.31
CA ALA A 904 -7.15 -15.72 -22.27
C ALA A 904 -7.60 -15.40 -23.71
N THR A 905 -7.88 -14.13 -24.02
CA THR A 905 -8.63 -13.74 -25.23
C THR A 905 -7.77 -13.63 -26.49
N ALA A 906 -6.49 -13.29 -26.35
CA ALA A 906 -5.60 -13.03 -27.48
C ALA A 906 -4.34 -13.90 -27.42
N PRO A 907 -3.89 -14.46 -28.56
CA PRO A 907 -2.64 -15.17 -28.64
C PRO A 907 -1.44 -14.21 -28.54
N LEU A 908 -0.36 -14.70 -27.93
CA LEU A 908 0.96 -14.10 -27.99
C LEU A 908 1.71 -14.68 -29.20
N CYS A 909 1.97 -13.84 -30.19
CA CYS A 909 2.66 -14.20 -31.42
C CYS A 909 4.16 -13.89 -31.26
N LEU A 910 4.95 -14.95 -31.28
CA LEU A 910 6.40 -14.93 -31.17
C LEU A 910 7.00 -15.05 -32.57
N ALA A 911 8.13 -14.39 -32.80
CA ALA A 911 8.89 -14.50 -34.04
C ALA A 911 10.37 -14.69 -33.72
N LEU A 912 11.01 -15.65 -34.39
CA LEU A 912 12.45 -15.87 -34.34
C LEU A 912 13.07 -15.48 -35.68
N HIS A 913 14.26 -14.90 -35.66
CA HIS A 913 15.00 -14.55 -36.87
C HIS A 913 16.32 -15.33 -36.94
N GLU A 914 16.61 -15.83 -38.15
CA GLU A 914 17.80 -16.63 -38.43
C GLU A 914 19.11 -15.84 -38.29
N ALA A 915 19.92 -16.24 -37.32
CA ALA A 915 21.21 -15.62 -37.01
C ALA A 915 22.25 -16.65 -36.54
N THR A 916 23.53 -16.28 -36.49
CA THR A 916 24.58 -17.18 -36.00
C THR A 916 24.37 -17.50 -34.51
N GLY A 917 23.91 -18.69 -34.19
CA GLY A 917 23.65 -19.12 -32.81
C GLY A 917 22.40 -19.99 -32.69
N VAL A 918 21.84 -20.08 -31.48
CA VAL A 918 20.60 -20.82 -31.22
C VAL A 918 19.44 -19.82 -31.13
N GLU A 919 18.47 -19.98 -32.03
CA GLU A 919 17.19 -19.28 -32.02
C GLU A 919 16.28 -19.87 -30.94
N ARG A 920 15.92 -19.06 -29.95
CA ARG A 920 15.27 -19.59 -28.74
C ARG A 920 14.30 -18.62 -28.08
N VAL A 921 13.14 -19.15 -27.72
CA VAL A 921 12.20 -18.56 -26.75
C VAL A 921 12.38 -19.24 -25.40
N THR A 922 12.60 -18.48 -24.34
CA THR A 922 12.68 -18.96 -22.95
C THR A 922 11.54 -18.37 -22.14
N ILE A 923 10.69 -19.22 -21.58
CA ILE A 923 9.54 -18.85 -20.76
C ILE A 923 9.77 -19.41 -19.36
N LEU A 924 9.86 -18.52 -18.37
CA LEU A 924 10.19 -18.90 -17.00
C LEU A 924 9.22 -18.24 -16.03
N ARG A 925 8.59 -19.04 -15.16
CA ARG A 925 7.68 -18.54 -14.12
C ARG A 925 6.62 -17.59 -14.65
N SER A 926 6.07 -17.86 -15.82
CA SER A 926 5.10 -16.99 -16.50
C SER A 926 3.72 -17.63 -16.53
N ALA A 927 2.69 -16.79 -16.63
CA ALA A 927 1.28 -17.18 -16.77
C ALA A 927 0.72 -16.61 -18.07
N LEU A 928 0.76 -17.38 -19.14
CA LEU A 928 0.49 -16.90 -20.49
C LEU A 928 -0.87 -17.38 -21.04
N GLY A 929 -1.36 -16.65 -22.04
CA GLY A 929 -2.47 -17.10 -22.90
C GLY A 929 -1.97 -18.05 -24.00
N PRO A 930 -2.75 -18.26 -25.06
CA PRO A 930 -2.30 -19.02 -26.23
C PRO A 930 -0.99 -18.50 -26.82
N LEU A 931 -0.09 -19.40 -27.23
CA LEU A 931 1.20 -19.09 -27.84
C LEU A 931 1.25 -19.53 -29.30
N HIS A 932 1.83 -18.68 -30.15
CA HIS A 932 2.03 -18.97 -31.56
C HIS A 932 3.48 -18.65 -31.98
N LEU A 933 4.16 -19.61 -32.60
CA LEU A 933 5.48 -19.44 -33.24
C LEU A 933 5.44 -20.15 -34.59
N ALA A 934 5.62 -19.41 -35.69
CA ALA A 934 5.53 -19.99 -37.03
C ALA A 934 6.87 -20.57 -37.50
N GLU A 935 7.97 -19.97 -37.05
CA GLU A 935 9.34 -20.25 -37.45
C GLU A 935 9.90 -21.51 -36.77
N ALA A 936 11.03 -21.99 -37.28
CA ALA A 936 11.83 -23.02 -36.61
C ALA A 936 12.57 -22.42 -35.39
N GLY A 937 12.99 -23.27 -34.47
CA GLY A 937 13.73 -22.85 -33.27
C GLY A 937 13.40 -23.70 -32.04
N GLU A 938 13.83 -23.23 -30.88
CA GLU A 938 13.56 -23.87 -29.59
C GLU A 938 12.62 -23.03 -28.72
N ILE A 939 11.63 -23.67 -28.10
CA ILE A 939 10.82 -23.08 -27.03
C ILE A 939 11.14 -23.84 -25.74
N LEU A 940 11.74 -23.15 -24.77
CA LEU A 940 11.99 -23.68 -23.42
C LEU A 940 10.97 -23.09 -22.46
N VAL A 941 10.20 -23.92 -21.77
CA VAL A 941 9.19 -23.48 -20.81
C VAL A 941 9.48 -24.15 -19.46
N SER A 942 9.58 -23.35 -18.39
CA SER A 942 9.82 -23.89 -17.05
C SER A 942 9.00 -23.17 -15.99
N ASP A 943 8.47 -23.93 -15.03
CA ASP A 943 7.74 -23.42 -13.86
C ASP A 943 6.58 -22.48 -14.25
N SER A 944 5.86 -22.77 -15.34
CA SER A 944 4.94 -21.81 -15.99
C SER A 944 3.55 -22.38 -16.27
N LEU A 945 2.58 -21.47 -16.43
CA LEU A 945 1.21 -21.76 -16.85
C LEU A 945 0.98 -21.24 -18.28
N ILE A 946 0.35 -22.05 -19.12
CA ILE A 946 -0.16 -21.63 -20.43
C ILE A 946 -1.63 -22.06 -20.48
N ASP A 947 -2.55 -21.13 -20.66
CA ASP A 947 -3.98 -21.43 -20.60
C ASP A 947 -4.74 -20.70 -21.71
N ALA A 948 -5.35 -21.50 -22.57
CA ALA A 948 -6.20 -21.07 -23.68
C ALA A 948 -7.67 -20.89 -23.28
N GLY A 949 -8.00 -20.98 -21.99
CA GLY A 949 -9.35 -20.84 -21.44
C GLY A 949 -10.24 -22.06 -21.59
N SER A 950 -9.87 -23.02 -22.45
CA SER A 950 -10.56 -24.30 -22.65
C SER A 950 -9.56 -25.38 -23.04
N ASP A 951 -9.82 -26.63 -22.61
CA ASP A 951 -8.99 -27.78 -22.91
C ASP A 951 -8.95 -28.13 -24.42
N ASP A 952 -9.96 -27.68 -25.19
CA ASP A 952 -10.05 -27.88 -26.65
C ASP A 952 -9.43 -26.74 -27.47
N ALA A 953 -9.14 -25.60 -26.85
CA ALA A 953 -8.51 -24.48 -27.52
C ALA A 953 -7.02 -24.76 -27.73
N LEU A 954 -6.42 -24.20 -28.79
CA LEU A 954 -5.00 -24.38 -29.09
C LEU A 954 -4.18 -23.45 -28.18
N ALA A 955 -3.50 -24.03 -27.18
CA ALA A 955 -2.67 -23.31 -26.22
C ALA A 955 -1.25 -23.07 -26.73
N VAL A 956 -0.69 -23.98 -27.51
CA VAL A 956 0.63 -23.81 -28.14
C VAL A 956 0.56 -24.28 -29.58
N SER A 957 0.88 -23.38 -30.51
CA SER A 957 1.04 -23.68 -31.94
C SER A 957 2.46 -23.34 -32.36
N ALA A 958 3.30 -24.37 -32.55
CA ALA A 958 4.69 -24.21 -32.94
C ALA A 958 5.15 -25.33 -33.89
N PRO A 959 4.54 -25.43 -35.09
CA PRO A 959 4.63 -26.61 -35.95
C PRO A 959 6.03 -26.95 -36.47
N LEU A 960 6.96 -25.99 -36.45
CA LEU A 960 8.35 -26.17 -36.90
C LEU A 960 9.37 -26.15 -35.75
N ALA A 961 8.94 -25.84 -34.52
CA ALA A 961 9.82 -25.66 -33.39
C ALA A 961 9.89 -26.91 -32.49
N ARG A 962 10.98 -27.00 -31.73
CA ARG A 962 11.12 -27.98 -30.65
C ARG A 962 10.64 -27.36 -29.34
N LEU A 963 9.59 -27.94 -28.75
CA LEU A 963 9.13 -27.56 -27.41
C LEU A 963 9.82 -28.41 -26.35
N THR A 964 10.49 -27.77 -25.39
CA THR A 964 10.96 -28.38 -24.15
C THR A 964 10.22 -27.77 -22.97
N ALA A 965 9.52 -28.57 -22.17
CA ALA A 965 8.78 -28.09 -21.01
C ALA A 965 9.17 -28.87 -19.74
N ASP A 966 9.35 -28.16 -18.63
CA ASP A 966 9.73 -28.74 -17.33
C ASP A 966 8.95 -28.08 -16.19
N ARG A 967 8.15 -28.87 -15.44
CA ARG A 967 7.21 -28.35 -14.42
C ARG A 967 6.29 -27.27 -15.02
N VAL A 968 5.46 -27.65 -15.98
CA VAL A 968 4.54 -26.73 -16.69
C VAL A 968 3.12 -27.27 -16.65
N THR A 969 2.13 -26.39 -16.56
CA THR A 969 0.72 -26.76 -16.77
C THR A 969 0.19 -26.03 -18.00
N ILE A 970 -0.21 -26.80 -19.02
CA ILE A 970 -0.78 -26.32 -20.27
C ILE A 970 -2.26 -26.71 -20.31
N ALA A 971 -3.14 -25.73 -20.13
CA ALA A 971 -4.58 -25.89 -20.26
C ALA A 971 -5.02 -25.60 -21.70
N GLY A 972 -5.15 -26.67 -22.49
CA GLY A 972 -5.45 -26.61 -23.93
C GLY A 972 -4.68 -27.66 -24.74
N ARG A 973 -4.92 -27.68 -26.06
CA ARG A 973 -4.21 -28.50 -27.04
C ARG A 973 -2.85 -27.91 -27.37
N ILE A 974 -1.89 -28.77 -27.73
CA ILE A 974 -0.58 -28.35 -28.23
C ILE A 974 -0.25 -29.04 -29.56
N GLU A 975 0.32 -28.27 -30.48
CA GLU A 975 0.80 -28.75 -31.78
C GLU A 975 2.23 -28.24 -32.00
N THR A 976 3.22 -29.15 -32.03
CA THR A 976 4.64 -28.78 -32.17
C THR A 976 5.38 -29.63 -33.20
N GLY A 977 6.56 -29.16 -33.64
CA GLY A 977 7.45 -29.94 -34.51
C GLY A 977 8.04 -31.14 -33.77
N GLU A 978 8.87 -30.86 -32.77
CA GLU A 978 9.42 -31.84 -31.82
C GLU A 978 8.95 -31.52 -30.39
N MET A 979 8.99 -32.50 -29.48
CA MET A 979 8.50 -32.33 -28.11
C MET A 979 9.31 -33.09 -27.06
N ASP A 980 9.72 -32.40 -26.00
CA ASP A 980 10.40 -32.95 -24.83
C ASP A 980 9.72 -32.40 -23.56
N LEU A 981 8.94 -33.21 -22.85
CA LEU A 981 8.21 -32.76 -21.67
C LEU A 981 8.65 -33.53 -20.42
N SER A 982 8.86 -32.83 -19.32
CA SER A 982 9.15 -33.36 -17.99
C SER A 982 8.18 -32.77 -16.98
N ASP A 983 7.62 -33.60 -16.10
CA ASP A 983 6.83 -33.14 -14.94
C ASP A 983 5.70 -32.17 -15.33
N THR A 984 5.12 -32.37 -16.51
CA THR A 984 4.24 -31.42 -17.19
C THR A 984 2.83 -31.97 -17.33
N ILE A 985 1.83 -31.12 -17.13
CA ILE A 985 0.42 -31.43 -17.34
C ILE A 985 -0.04 -30.75 -18.63
N VAL A 986 -0.60 -31.52 -19.56
CA VAL A 986 -1.31 -31.02 -20.74
C VAL A 986 -2.75 -31.53 -20.68
N THR A 987 -3.71 -30.64 -20.45
CA THR A 987 -5.12 -31.05 -20.28
C THR A 987 -5.78 -31.47 -21.58
N GLY A 988 -5.38 -30.83 -22.69
CA GLY A 988 -5.84 -31.14 -24.03
C GLY A 988 -4.95 -32.15 -24.75
N ARG A 989 -5.24 -32.34 -26.04
CA ARG A 989 -4.48 -33.22 -26.94
C ARG A 989 -3.08 -32.65 -27.23
N ALA A 990 -2.04 -33.46 -27.06
CA ALA A 990 -0.67 -33.15 -27.47
C ALA A 990 -0.30 -33.83 -28.79
N THR A 991 0.14 -33.06 -29.78
CA THR A 991 0.52 -33.55 -31.11
C THR A 991 1.92 -33.08 -31.48
N ALA A 992 2.84 -34.01 -31.72
CA ALA A 992 4.17 -33.76 -32.27
C ALA A 992 4.23 -34.24 -33.73
N ARG A 993 4.68 -33.38 -34.66
CA ARG A 993 4.82 -33.74 -36.08
C ARG A 993 5.93 -34.77 -36.31
N GLU A 994 7.05 -34.63 -35.60
CA GLU A 994 8.14 -35.60 -35.56
C GLU A 994 8.10 -36.38 -34.25
N ARG A 995 7.84 -37.69 -34.33
CA ARG A 995 7.64 -38.58 -33.16
C ARG A 995 8.84 -39.49 -32.88
N PHE A 996 9.83 -39.54 -33.78
CA PHE A 996 11.05 -40.30 -33.59
C PHE A 996 12.07 -39.60 -32.69
N ARG A 997 11.95 -38.28 -32.52
CA ARG A 997 12.79 -37.43 -31.65
C ARG A 997 11.96 -36.87 -30.49
N GLY A 998 12.59 -36.71 -29.33
CA GLY A 998 11.93 -36.23 -28.10
C GLY A 998 11.46 -37.33 -27.15
N CYS A 999 10.99 -36.93 -25.98
CA CYS A 999 10.54 -37.82 -24.91
C CYS A 999 9.55 -37.09 -23.98
N LEU A 1000 8.51 -37.78 -23.51
CA LEU A 1000 7.66 -37.32 -22.42
C LEU A 1000 7.97 -38.18 -21.19
N ARG A 1001 8.24 -37.54 -20.04
CA ARG A 1001 8.53 -38.22 -18.78
C ARG A 1001 7.76 -37.62 -17.61
N PHE A 1002 7.13 -38.46 -16.79
CA PHE A 1002 6.39 -38.02 -15.59
C PHE A 1002 5.32 -36.95 -15.91
N CYS A 1003 4.62 -37.12 -17.04
CA CYS A 1003 3.63 -36.15 -17.53
C CYS A 1003 2.21 -36.71 -17.44
N LEU A 1004 1.23 -35.80 -17.49
CA LEU A 1004 -0.16 -36.10 -17.80
C LEU A 1004 -0.49 -35.49 -19.16
N VAL A 1005 -1.08 -36.27 -20.08
CA VAL A 1005 -1.53 -35.77 -21.38
C VAL A 1005 -3.00 -36.11 -21.64
N GLY A 1006 -3.70 -35.23 -22.37
CA GLY A 1006 -5.09 -35.45 -22.75
C GLY A 1006 -5.27 -36.63 -23.71
N PRO A 1007 -6.48 -37.19 -23.80
CA PRO A 1007 -6.75 -38.41 -24.57
C PRO A 1007 -6.51 -38.21 -26.08
N GLY A 1008 -5.93 -39.24 -26.71
CA GLY A 1008 -5.68 -39.27 -28.15
C GLY A 1008 -4.40 -38.52 -28.55
N SER A 1009 -3.48 -38.30 -27.61
CA SER A 1009 -2.25 -37.54 -27.85
C SER A 1009 -1.27 -38.32 -28.73
N GLU A 1010 -0.78 -37.68 -29.79
CA GLU A 1010 0.20 -38.21 -30.72
C GLU A 1010 1.60 -37.68 -30.36
N THR A 1011 2.25 -38.33 -29.39
CA THR A 1011 3.50 -37.87 -28.78
C THR A 1011 4.69 -38.75 -29.19
N PRO A 1012 5.95 -38.31 -28.97
CA PRO A 1012 7.11 -39.18 -29.02
C PRO A 1012 7.14 -40.18 -27.86
N ARG A 1013 8.30 -40.79 -27.59
CA ARG A 1013 8.50 -41.83 -26.56
C ARG A 1013 7.98 -41.37 -25.20
N ARG A 1014 7.40 -42.31 -24.43
CA ARG A 1014 6.79 -42.03 -23.12
C ARG A 1014 7.49 -42.83 -22.02
N HIS A 1015 7.74 -42.18 -20.89
CA HIS A 1015 8.26 -42.80 -19.67
C HIS A 1015 7.43 -42.36 -18.46
N ARG A 1016 6.63 -43.26 -17.89
CA ARG A 1016 5.71 -42.96 -16.77
C ARG A 1016 4.77 -41.77 -17.08
N VAL A 1017 4.20 -41.77 -18.29
CA VAL A 1017 3.22 -40.78 -18.73
C VAL A 1017 1.83 -41.33 -18.48
N LEU A 1018 0.99 -40.53 -17.85
CA LEU A 1018 -0.42 -40.82 -17.65
C LEU A 1018 -1.21 -40.33 -18.87
N GLU A 1019 -1.91 -41.24 -19.53
CA GLU A 1019 -2.94 -40.93 -20.55
C GLU A 1019 -4.08 -41.91 -20.31
N SER A 1020 -5.31 -41.39 -20.17
CA SER A 1020 -6.59 -42.11 -20.28
C SER A 1020 -6.58 -43.64 -20.05
N GLU A 1021 -6.06 -44.12 -18.91
CA GLU A 1021 -6.41 -45.44 -18.37
C GLU A 1021 -7.63 -45.29 -17.47
N GLU A 1022 -8.45 -46.36 -17.39
CA GLU A 1022 -9.53 -46.46 -16.41
C GLU A 1022 -8.92 -46.28 -15.01
N GLY A 1023 -9.25 -45.17 -14.34
CA GLY A 1023 -9.05 -45.07 -12.90
C GLY A 1023 -9.86 -46.15 -12.17
N PRO A 1024 -9.68 -46.33 -10.86
CA PRO A 1024 -10.53 -47.22 -10.08
C PRO A 1024 -12.02 -46.86 -10.31
N GLY A 1025 -12.76 -47.68 -11.07
CA GLY A 1025 -14.16 -47.42 -11.44
C GLY A 1025 -14.44 -46.95 -12.88
N GLY A 1026 -13.48 -47.00 -13.81
CA GLY A 1026 -13.75 -46.80 -15.25
C GLY A 1026 -13.79 -45.34 -15.73
N GLN A 1027 -13.43 -44.36 -14.89
CA GLN A 1027 -13.38 -42.95 -15.28
C GLN A 1027 -11.96 -42.53 -15.72
N PRO A 1028 -11.81 -41.67 -16.75
CA PRO A 1028 -10.52 -41.18 -17.19
C PRO A 1028 -9.85 -40.31 -16.12
N ILE A 1029 -8.55 -40.53 -15.92
CA ILE A 1029 -7.71 -39.71 -15.03
C ILE A 1029 -7.64 -38.29 -15.61
N ARG A 1030 -8.15 -37.31 -14.86
CA ARG A 1030 -8.07 -35.89 -15.20
C ARG A 1030 -7.31 -35.15 -14.10
N ALA A 1031 -6.64 -34.07 -14.46
CA ALA A 1031 -6.04 -33.17 -13.48
C ALA A 1031 -7.15 -32.57 -12.59
N PRO A 1032 -7.14 -32.85 -11.27
CA PRO A 1032 -8.13 -32.28 -10.37
C PRO A 1032 -7.67 -30.87 -10.01
N PHE A 1033 -8.08 -29.86 -10.78
CA PHE A 1033 -7.79 -28.47 -10.42
C PHE A 1033 -8.80 -27.96 -9.40
N LEU A 1034 -8.29 -27.26 -8.40
CA LEU A 1034 -9.09 -26.63 -7.35
C LEU A 1034 -9.91 -25.44 -7.88
N SER A 1035 -9.32 -24.67 -8.80
CA SER A 1035 -10.00 -23.59 -9.52
C SER A 1035 -9.51 -23.50 -10.95
N ARG A 1036 -10.44 -23.24 -11.88
CA ARG A 1036 -10.17 -22.88 -13.27
C ARG A 1036 -10.39 -21.38 -13.53
N ASP A 1037 -10.80 -20.63 -12.53
CA ASP A 1037 -10.90 -19.18 -12.62
C ASP A 1037 -9.50 -18.57 -12.51
N ARG A 1038 -9.07 -17.86 -13.56
CA ARG A 1038 -7.80 -17.11 -13.63
C ARG A 1038 -7.64 -16.11 -12.49
N MET A 1039 -8.75 -15.68 -11.90
CA MET A 1039 -8.78 -14.65 -10.87
C MET A 1039 -8.60 -15.21 -9.47
N ASP A 1040 -8.75 -16.52 -9.28
CA ASP A 1040 -8.50 -17.21 -8.02
C ASP A 1040 -6.98 -17.46 -7.82
N PRO A 1041 -6.40 -17.15 -6.65
CA PRO A 1041 -5.01 -17.53 -6.33
C PRO A 1041 -4.68 -19.03 -6.45
N ALA A 1042 -5.70 -19.90 -6.44
CA ALA A 1042 -5.60 -21.33 -6.66
C ALA A 1042 -5.80 -21.74 -8.13
N TRP A 1043 -5.76 -20.79 -9.08
CA TRP A 1043 -5.89 -21.05 -10.51
C TRP A 1043 -4.92 -22.13 -10.99
N LEU A 1044 -5.46 -23.22 -11.54
CA LEU A 1044 -4.75 -24.42 -11.99
C LEU A 1044 -3.89 -25.10 -10.91
N ARG A 1045 -4.07 -24.76 -9.63
CA ARG A 1045 -3.50 -25.53 -8.53
C ARG A 1045 -4.24 -26.86 -8.41
N LEU A 1046 -3.50 -27.94 -8.19
CA LEU A 1046 -4.08 -29.25 -7.96
C LEU A 1046 -4.85 -29.27 -6.62
N ASP A 1047 -5.97 -29.96 -6.62
CA ASP A 1047 -6.73 -30.27 -5.41
C ASP A 1047 -5.92 -31.28 -4.59
N PRO A 1048 -5.60 -30.99 -3.32
CA PRO A 1048 -4.86 -31.92 -2.46
C PRO A 1048 -5.59 -33.25 -2.23
N ALA A 1049 -6.92 -33.32 -2.43
CA ALA A 1049 -7.69 -34.56 -2.37
C ALA A 1049 -7.73 -35.34 -3.71
N GLY A 1050 -6.96 -34.88 -4.70
CA GLY A 1050 -6.88 -35.44 -6.04
C GLY A 1050 -6.20 -36.82 -6.15
N ASP A 1051 -6.03 -37.30 -7.38
CA ASP A 1051 -5.35 -38.58 -7.65
C ASP A 1051 -3.86 -38.50 -7.24
N ALA A 1052 -3.46 -39.39 -6.33
CA ALA A 1052 -2.10 -39.47 -5.82
C ALA A 1052 -1.04 -39.68 -6.91
N ARG A 1053 -1.40 -40.31 -8.04
CA ARG A 1053 -0.49 -40.47 -9.18
C ARG A 1053 -0.11 -39.16 -9.86
N ILE A 1054 -0.89 -38.10 -9.66
CA ILE A 1054 -0.58 -36.75 -10.14
C ILE A 1054 0.11 -35.96 -9.02
N LEU A 1055 -0.39 -36.06 -7.78
CA LEU A 1055 0.12 -35.30 -6.63
C LEU A 1055 1.51 -35.76 -6.13
N ALA A 1056 1.93 -36.98 -6.45
CA ALA A 1056 3.26 -37.53 -6.15
C ALA A 1056 3.92 -38.17 -7.40
N GLY A 1057 3.47 -37.74 -8.59
CA GLY A 1057 3.82 -38.36 -9.86
C GLY A 1057 5.05 -37.81 -10.55
N ALA A 1058 5.59 -36.69 -10.06
CA ALA A 1058 6.75 -36.03 -10.65
C ALA A 1058 8.03 -36.85 -10.45
N SER A 1059 9.07 -36.48 -11.20
CA SER A 1059 10.39 -37.11 -11.20
C SER A 1059 11.08 -37.06 -9.84
N ASP A 1060 10.78 -36.05 -9.03
CA ASP A 1060 11.28 -35.86 -7.67
C ASP A 1060 10.35 -36.41 -6.57
N GLY A 1061 9.21 -37.00 -6.94
CA GLY A 1061 8.19 -37.50 -6.03
C GLY A 1061 7.17 -36.44 -5.57
N GLY A 1062 7.28 -35.20 -6.06
CA GLY A 1062 6.30 -34.14 -5.84
C GLY A 1062 5.11 -34.19 -6.81
N GLU A 1063 4.32 -33.11 -6.81
CA GLU A 1063 3.18 -32.98 -7.71
C GLU A 1063 3.61 -32.66 -9.15
N MET A 1064 2.88 -33.15 -10.15
CA MET A 1064 3.12 -32.76 -11.55
C MET A 1064 2.65 -31.32 -11.82
N GLY A 1065 3.26 -30.67 -12.82
CA GLY A 1065 2.82 -29.37 -13.33
C GLY A 1065 3.56 -28.17 -12.72
N ALA A 1066 3.04 -26.97 -13.00
CA ALA A 1066 3.70 -25.70 -12.70
C ALA A 1066 4.00 -25.44 -11.22
N PHE A 1067 3.21 -26.04 -10.32
CA PHE A 1067 3.32 -25.80 -8.89
C PHE A 1067 4.22 -26.82 -8.16
N ASN A 1068 4.85 -27.76 -8.87
CA ASN A 1068 5.80 -28.72 -8.30
C ASN A 1068 6.86 -28.02 -7.41
N ALA A 1069 7.42 -26.90 -7.89
CA ALA A 1069 8.43 -26.13 -7.17
C ALA A 1069 7.92 -25.49 -5.85
N ALA A 1070 6.59 -25.38 -5.66
CA ALA A 1070 6.00 -24.91 -4.40
C ALA A 1070 6.06 -25.98 -3.29
N ARG A 1071 6.26 -27.26 -3.65
CA ARG A 1071 6.41 -28.42 -2.75
C ARG A 1071 5.34 -28.48 -1.66
N LEU A 1072 4.10 -28.12 -1.98
CA LEU A 1072 3.02 -27.98 -1.00
C LEU A 1072 2.76 -29.27 -0.21
N GLY A 1073 2.70 -30.42 -0.89
CA GLY A 1073 2.51 -31.71 -0.25
C GLY A 1073 3.61 -32.04 0.76
N GLU A 1074 4.88 -31.85 0.37
CA GLU A 1074 6.04 -32.09 1.23
C GLU A 1074 6.08 -31.12 2.42
N LEU A 1075 5.80 -29.84 2.19
CA LEU A 1075 5.73 -28.83 3.25
C LEU A 1075 4.65 -29.18 4.28
N MET A 1076 3.46 -29.61 3.84
CA MET A 1076 2.37 -29.99 4.74
C MET A 1076 2.70 -31.28 5.51
N ALA A 1077 3.34 -32.25 4.87
CA ALA A 1077 3.77 -33.49 5.53
C ALA A 1077 4.84 -33.21 6.60
N GLY A 1078 5.89 -32.44 6.27
CA GLY A 1078 6.95 -32.05 7.20
C GLY A 1078 6.40 -31.20 8.36
N LEU A 1079 5.46 -30.29 8.07
CA LEU A 1079 4.76 -29.51 9.08
C LEU A 1079 3.96 -30.42 10.04
N ALA A 1080 3.20 -31.38 9.52
CA ALA A 1080 2.43 -32.31 10.35
C ALA A 1080 3.33 -33.09 11.31
N GLN A 1081 4.48 -33.56 10.83
CA GLN A 1081 5.47 -34.24 11.67
C GLN A 1081 6.03 -33.32 12.77
N ARG A 1082 6.42 -32.09 12.43
CA ARG A 1082 6.94 -31.11 13.40
C ARG A 1082 5.93 -30.68 14.45
N LEU A 1083 4.68 -30.49 14.05
CA LEU A 1083 3.59 -30.17 14.97
C LEU A 1083 3.33 -31.32 15.93
N ALA A 1084 3.36 -32.57 15.46
CA ALA A 1084 3.19 -33.74 16.32
C ALA A 1084 4.28 -33.80 17.42
N GLU A 1085 5.54 -33.52 17.07
CA GLU A 1085 6.66 -33.47 18.04
C GLU A 1085 6.49 -32.40 19.13
N HIS A 1086 5.83 -31.29 18.79
CA HIS A 1086 5.66 -30.12 19.67
C HIS A 1086 4.30 -30.03 20.37
N THR A 1087 3.37 -30.91 20.01
CA THR A 1087 2.04 -30.98 20.61
C THR A 1087 2.13 -31.53 22.05
N PRO A 1088 1.44 -30.91 23.03
CA PRO A 1088 1.39 -31.43 24.40
C PRO A 1088 0.82 -32.84 24.49
N ALA A 1089 1.30 -33.63 25.46
CA ALA A 1089 0.78 -34.97 25.71
C ALA A 1089 -0.73 -34.94 26.00
N GLY A 1090 -1.48 -35.87 25.38
CA GLY A 1090 -2.93 -35.97 25.53
C GLY A 1090 -3.74 -35.08 24.57
N LEU A 1091 -3.10 -34.15 23.85
CA LEU A 1091 -3.70 -33.40 22.77
C LEU A 1091 -3.39 -34.03 21.40
N ARG A 1092 -4.23 -33.75 20.41
CA ARG A 1092 -4.08 -34.17 19.02
C ARG A 1092 -4.08 -32.93 18.13
N THR A 1093 -3.02 -32.77 17.36
CA THR A 1093 -2.96 -31.73 16.33
C THR A 1093 -3.42 -32.28 14.98
N GLY A 1094 -3.95 -31.42 14.14
CA GLY A 1094 -4.30 -31.76 12.76
C GLY A 1094 -4.35 -30.50 11.91
N ILE A 1095 -4.01 -30.64 10.64
CA ILE A 1095 -3.99 -29.54 9.66
C ILE A 1095 -5.26 -29.65 8.83
N VAL A 1096 -5.98 -28.53 8.71
CA VAL A 1096 -7.13 -28.40 7.81
C VAL A 1096 -6.77 -27.36 6.78
N VAL A 1097 -6.80 -27.76 5.51
CA VAL A 1097 -6.45 -26.87 4.40
C VAL A 1097 -7.71 -26.11 3.98
N ARG A 1098 -7.69 -24.77 4.07
CA ARG A 1098 -8.83 -23.90 3.75
C ARG A 1098 -8.49 -22.95 2.59
N LEU A 1099 -9.51 -22.61 1.81
CA LEU A 1099 -9.45 -21.77 0.61
C LEU A 1099 -9.77 -20.30 0.86
#